data_AF-A0A383XQI3-F1
#
_entry.id   AF-A0A383XQI3-F1
#
_cell.length_a   1.000
_cell.length_b   1.000
_cell.length_c   1.000
_cell.angle_alpha   90.00
_cell.angle_beta   90.00
_cell.angle_gamma   90.00
#
_symmetry.space_group_name_H-M   'P 1'
#
loop_
_entity.id
_entity.type
_entity.pdbx_description
1 polymer ?
#
loop_
_entity_poly.entity_id
_entity_poly.type
_entity_poly.pdbx_seq_one_letter_code
_entity_poly.pdbx_strand_id
1 'polypeptide(L)'
;MKQFKSCALSLGLAILATGCDNASIDIDADSPAPMATTLGGAASLGVVTDADVNFYQADGTTLIGTGSTGADGAVNVTVTSSYAGPVVVEVLGDDIDAMYFDEAAGTLRPFPAGARLRALAPAPGSSIAVTTLTELAYQTAVNDGLFPLTVTEVNAANEAIRAALAPGLSSITSLPTPVGATTAAGSLTNTDAGRYALYLAALATVAASEPSPALAVLSALVADAADGAIDASVANAPYSDFLSDMAAALTTAANTYANADLQANASQLAPASTQVSTSGGGGGNAGPNGTTAPGTVNAGLVSQYTLTATENQSGSPYADGDMVMVIVSDTTLQIGEGPVLTDPFVREIGGSPQTSEIIWLDTAANLEYALSDNATGAFNEINIGDASNPLSQGIPSFLGQLVDQSSGGGEGPAGIELVTALAGTYAVDTVLDGTHTRGTVVIDENGAVDYDDGIQFGPSDYQAVFDRIDCCMRVGIQMVVQGDGNQPTYDLYLDGDGNLERVRFLTDGLDSPGSEVAVSLQGAESNDPEVGNNGPAALVNNGVTGIVDGVEYTSPDDIVLMDNGNTFYLQATGPSSQWRLTVTKAAGTYECADDASAADAVKLQHLQGAGTGPDAGVGSQDGQCTIKVVQAGPIVEGYFTGSLIANDNVTQLPVTDGYFYYDPATPNASGNPSDDAALAMGETGVSGRVDGIRTTIVSASPYNDMGNGYFGLAVTDTQGPDNATRRWTMRAPLEVGTHACRFAGNDEPVNTEISLNDGVDFFAVSGDTGCEITVTSISGGLLEATFSGTAAVFRDNRLESVAIESGVVRLSAP
;
A
#
# COMPACT_ATOMS: atom_id res chain seq x y z
N MET A 1 69.48 -4.53 -27.56
CA MET A 1 70.60 -4.33 -28.53
C MET A 1 70.54 -5.49 -29.53
N LYS A 2 70.49 -5.19 -30.83
CA LYS A 2 70.27 -6.07 -32.01
C LYS A 2 68.82 -6.53 -32.21
N GLN A 3 68.02 -5.89 -33.07
CA GLN A 3 68.00 -5.84 -34.55
C GLN A 3 67.61 -7.16 -35.25
N PHE A 4 66.45 -7.06 -35.93
CA PHE A 4 66.11 -7.57 -37.26
C PHE A 4 66.27 -9.07 -37.58
N LYS A 5 65.15 -9.74 -37.90
CA LYS A 5 64.74 -9.99 -39.29
C LYS A 5 63.41 -10.74 -39.38
N SER A 6 62.53 -10.19 -40.23
CA SER A 6 61.35 -10.84 -40.80
C SER A 6 61.68 -12.15 -41.52
N CYS A 7 60.76 -13.11 -41.47
CA CYS A 7 60.32 -13.81 -42.67
C CYS A 7 58.90 -14.34 -42.47
N ALA A 8 58.10 -14.17 -43.51
CA ALA A 8 56.67 -14.42 -43.58
C ALA A 8 56.32 -15.90 -43.81
N LEU A 9 55.02 -16.18 -43.60
CA LEU A 9 54.19 -17.18 -44.26
C LEU A 9 54.59 -18.66 -44.10
N SER A 10 53.75 -19.42 -43.38
CA SER A 10 52.79 -20.31 -44.05
C SER A 10 51.92 -21.08 -43.05
N LEU A 11 50.61 -20.84 -43.17
CA LEU A 11 49.49 -21.79 -43.12
C LEU A 11 49.77 -23.24 -42.67
N GLY A 12 49.04 -23.65 -41.62
CA GLY A 12 48.45 -24.99 -41.52
C GLY A 12 49.11 -25.94 -40.52
N LEU A 13 48.47 -26.14 -39.36
CA LEU A 13 48.18 -27.49 -38.84
C LEU A 13 47.22 -27.42 -37.66
N ALA A 14 46.08 -28.10 -37.79
CA ALA A 14 45.32 -28.62 -36.66
C ALA A 14 45.83 -30.04 -36.38
N ILE A 15 46.01 -30.41 -35.11
CA ILE A 15 45.65 -31.70 -34.49
C ILE A 15 46.03 -31.66 -33.00
N LEU A 16 45.08 -32.12 -32.19
CA LEU A 16 45.14 -32.34 -30.74
C LEU A 16 46.27 -33.28 -30.31
N ALA A 17 46.87 -33.01 -29.14
CA ALA A 17 47.34 -34.04 -28.23
C ALA A 17 47.38 -33.49 -26.78
N THR A 18 46.70 -34.21 -25.90
CA THR A 18 46.74 -34.11 -24.44
C THR A 18 48.10 -34.52 -23.88
N GLY A 19 48.51 -33.87 -22.78
CA GLY A 19 49.66 -34.27 -21.97
C GLY A 19 49.76 -33.42 -20.71
N CYS A 20 49.45 -34.02 -19.56
CA CYS A 20 49.58 -33.44 -18.21
C CYS A 20 51.04 -33.40 -17.72
N ASP A 21 51.23 -32.51 -16.74
CA ASP A 21 52.19 -32.50 -15.61
C ASP A 21 53.65 -32.08 -15.86
N ASN A 22 54.10 -30.94 -15.30
CA ASN A 22 54.30 -30.73 -13.86
C ASN A 22 54.83 -29.31 -13.52
N ALA A 23 54.10 -28.66 -12.61
CA ALA A 23 54.47 -27.63 -11.63
C ALA A 23 55.71 -26.72 -11.86
N SER A 24 55.43 -25.44 -12.14
CA SER A 24 56.02 -24.33 -11.39
C SER A 24 54.89 -23.41 -10.93
N ILE A 25 54.67 -23.38 -9.62
CA ILE A 25 53.82 -22.39 -8.95
C ILE A 25 54.49 -21.04 -9.14
N ASP A 26 53.88 -20.16 -9.94
CA ASP A 26 54.15 -18.73 -9.90
C ASP A 26 52.96 -18.07 -9.21
N ILE A 27 53.17 -17.69 -7.96
CA ILE A 27 52.29 -16.82 -7.18
C ILE A 27 52.88 -15.43 -7.39
N ASP A 28 52.32 -14.68 -8.34
CA ASP A 28 52.15 -13.24 -8.22
C ASP A 28 51.22 -12.71 -9.33
N ALA A 29 50.07 -12.23 -8.85
CA ALA A 29 49.17 -11.24 -9.44
C ALA A 29 49.10 -11.12 -10.97
N ASP A 30 48.02 -11.62 -11.56
CA ASP A 30 47.46 -10.96 -12.74
C ASP A 30 45.96 -10.70 -12.54
N SER A 31 45.55 -9.52 -12.98
CA SER A 31 44.29 -8.82 -12.74
C SER A 31 43.05 -9.71 -12.90
N PRO A 32 41.96 -9.53 -12.11
CA PRO A 32 40.68 -10.12 -12.49
C PRO A 32 40.37 -9.71 -13.93
N ALA A 33 40.02 -10.68 -14.77
CA ALA A 33 39.52 -10.41 -16.11
C ALA A 33 38.36 -9.41 -15.97
N PRO A 34 38.26 -8.36 -16.83
CA PRO A 34 37.14 -7.44 -16.77
C PRO A 34 35.85 -8.27 -16.84
N MET A 35 34.98 -8.11 -15.84
CA MET A 35 33.69 -8.77 -15.81
C MET A 35 32.95 -8.35 -17.08
N ALA A 36 32.72 -9.31 -17.97
CA ALA A 36 31.99 -9.09 -19.20
C ALA A 36 30.49 -9.17 -18.88
N THR A 37 29.75 -8.08 -19.12
CA THR A 37 28.30 -8.05 -18.96
C THR A 37 27.65 -8.27 -20.33
N THR A 38 26.72 -9.22 -20.43
CA THR A 38 25.94 -9.42 -21.66
C THR A 38 24.75 -8.47 -21.69
N LEU A 39 24.55 -7.78 -22.81
CA LEU A 39 23.39 -6.94 -23.10
C LEU A 39 22.50 -7.61 -24.13
N GLY A 40 21.22 -7.76 -23.80
CA GLY A 40 20.20 -8.29 -24.71
C GLY A 40 19.35 -7.15 -25.28
N GLY A 41 19.22 -7.08 -26.61
CA GLY A 41 18.28 -6.16 -27.27
C GLY A 41 17.36 -6.96 -28.20
N ALA A 42 16.07 -6.61 -28.25
CA ALA A 42 15.14 -7.14 -29.27
C ALA A 42 14.48 -5.99 -30.02
N ALA A 43 14.78 -5.89 -31.31
CA ALA A 43 14.26 -4.82 -32.16
C ALA A 43 12.89 -5.21 -32.73
N SER A 44 11.90 -4.32 -32.60
CA SER A 44 10.53 -4.58 -33.07
C SER A 44 9.88 -3.35 -33.70
N LEU A 45 9.81 -3.37 -35.03
CA LEU A 45 8.77 -2.75 -35.87
C LEU A 45 7.88 -3.85 -36.46
N GLY A 46 7.62 -4.91 -35.69
CA GLY A 46 7.87 -6.31 -36.05
C GLY A 46 9.32 -6.76 -36.10
N VAL A 47 9.56 -8.08 -36.08
CA VAL A 47 10.91 -8.67 -35.98
C VAL A 47 11.88 -8.05 -36.99
N VAL A 48 12.93 -7.39 -36.51
CA VAL A 48 13.99 -6.78 -37.33
C VAL A 48 15.20 -7.70 -37.42
N THR A 49 15.53 -8.21 -38.59
CA THR A 49 16.63 -9.16 -38.82
C THR A 49 17.81 -8.51 -39.51
N ASP A 50 19.02 -9.00 -39.21
CA ASP A 50 20.29 -8.62 -39.84
C ASP A 50 20.63 -7.12 -39.73
N ALA A 51 20.03 -6.40 -38.77
CA ALA A 51 20.32 -4.99 -38.50
C ALA A 51 21.51 -4.83 -37.55
N ASP A 52 22.32 -3.79 -37.77
CA ASP A 52 23.44 -3.45 -36.88
C ASP A 52 22.92 -2.86 -35.57
N VAL A 53 23.52 -3.24 -34.44
CA VAL A 53 23.15 -2.76 -33.11
C VAL A 53 24.37 -2.21 -32.38
N ASN A 54 24.27 -0.96 -31.92
CA ASN A 54 25.29 -0.27 -31.14
C ASN A 54 24.78 0.01 -29.72
N PHE A 55 25.67 -0.09 -28.75
CA PHE A 55 25.42 0.24 -27.34
C PHE A 55 26.33 1.39 -26.94
N TYR A 56 25.77 2.47 -26.40
CA TYR A 56 26.50 3.66 -25.96
C TYR A 56 26.32 3.92 -24.45
N GLN A 57 27.24 4.68 -23.85
CA GLN A 57 27.10 5.19 -22.48
C GLN A 57 25.98 6.25 -22.38
N ALA A 58 25.79 6.80 -21.18
CA ALA A 58 24.80 7.83 -20.86
C ALA A 58 24.92 9.11 -21.70
N ASP A 59 26.07 9.36 -22.32
CA ASP A 59 26.29 10.49 -23.23
C ASP A 59 25.71 10.27 -24.64
N GLY A 60 25.20 9.07 -24.93
CA GLY A 60 24.64 8.71 -26.23
C GLY A 60 25.65 8.63 -27.38
N THR A 61 26.96 8.73 -27.09
CA THR A 61 28.00 8.83 -28.13
C THR A 61 29.21 7.92 -27.88
N THR A 62 29.52 7.58 -26.63
CA THR A 62 30.64 6.70 -26.28
C THR A 62 30.23 5.24 -26.44
N LEU A 63 30.72 4.59 -27.51
CA LEU A 63 30.44 3.20 -27.85
C LEU A 63 31.04 2.22 -26.81
N ILE A 64 30.23 1.28 -26.32
CA ILE A 64 30.62 0.23 -25.36
C ILE A 64 30.41 -1.20 -25.85
N GLY A 65 29.70 -1.39 -26.96
CA GLY A 65 29.52 -2.69 -27.60
C GLY A 65 28.77 -2.60 -28.92
N THR A 66 28.94 -3.61 -29.77
CA THR A 66 28.24 -3.74 -31.06
C THR A 66 27.84 -5.19 -31.31
N GLY A 67 26.79 -5.40 -32.12
CA GLY A 67 26.33 -6.70 -32.61
C GLY A 67 25.39 -6.53 -33.79
N SER A 68 24.75 -7.61 -34.21
CA SER A 68 23.71 -7.58 -35.25
C SER A 68 22.54 -8.46 -34.83
N THR A 69 21.32 -8.10 -35.20
CA THR A 69 20.11 -8.87 -34.84
C THR A 69 20.06 -10.22 -35.55
N GLY A 70 19.63 -11.25 -34.82
CA GLY A 70 19.39 -12.58 -35.38
C GLY A 70 18.03 -12.69 -36.09
N ALA A 71 17.72 -13.91 -36.54
CA ALA A 71 16.46 -14.22 -37.25
C ALA A 71 15.19 -14.05 -36.38
N ASP A 72 15.35 -13.99 -35.05
CA ASP A 72 14.31 -13.72 -34.06
C ASP A 72 14.26 -12.24 -33.64
N GLY A 73 15.10 -11.40 -34.24
CA GLY A 73 15.20 -9.97 -33.93
C GLY A 73 15.97 -9.65 -32.67
N ALA A 74 16.57 -10.66 -32.01
CA ALA A 74 17.35 -10.48 -30.80
C ALA A 74 18.86 -10.39 -31.07
N VAL A 75 19.58 -9.66 -30.22
CA VAL A 75 21.04 -9.60 -30.19
C VAL A 75 21.54 -9.71 -28.77
N ASN A 76 22.65 -10.42 -28.58
CA ASN A 76 23.40 -10.43 -27.32
C ASN A 76 24.80 -9.84 -27.55
N VAL A 77 25.10 -8.72 -26.89
CA VAL A 77 26.38 -8.02 -27.01
C VAL A 77 27.17 -8.13 -25.72
N THR A 78 28.45 -8.48 -25.82
CA THR A 78 29.34 -8.52 -24.68
C THR A 78 29.96 -7.13 -24.46
N VAL A 79 29.64 -6.48 -23.35
CA VAL A 79 30.28 -5.23 -22.94
C VAL A 79 31.54 -5.55 -22.15
N THR A 80 32.68 -5.07 -22.65
CA THR A 80 34.01 -5.31 -22.05
C THR A 80 34.45 -4.22 -21.06
N SER A 81 33.63 -3.16 -20.91
CA SER A 81 33.88 -2.07 -19.97
C SER A 81 33.20 -2.35 -18.62
N SER A 82 33.80 -1.86 -17.53
CA SER A 82 33.20 -1.88 -16.18
C SER A 82 32.09 -0.84 -16.00
N TYR A 83 31.46 -0.40 -17.08
CA TYR A 83 30.45 0.65 -17.06
C TYR A 83 29.16 0.10 -16.44
N ALA A 84 28.53 0.87 -15.56
CA ALA A 84 27.33 0.48 -14.82
C ALA A 84 26.22 1.54 -14.84
N GLY A 85 26.41 2.63 -15.60
CA GLY A 85 25.42 3.70 -15.73
C GLY A 85 24.42 3.45 -16.88
N PRO A 86 23.53 4.42 -17.15
CA PRO A 86 22.55 4.32 -18.23
C PRO A 86 23.14 4.00 -19.60
N VAL A 87 22.40 3.25 -20.41
CA VAL A 87 22.82 2.78 -21.73
C VAL A 87 21.82 3.23 -22.79
N VAL A 88 22.33 3.73 -23.91
CA VAL A 88 21.55 3.91 -25.13
C VAL A 88 21.80 2.72 -26.04
N VAL A 89 20.73 2.03 -26.44
CA VAL A 89 20.80 0.97 -27.47
C VAL A 89 20.29 1.56 -28.77
N GLU A 90 21.03 1.42 -29.86
CA GLU A 90 20.68 1.91 -31.20
C GLU A 90 20.68 0.74 -32.18
N VAL A 91 19.59 0.58 -32.92
CA VAL A 91 19.45 -0.39 -34.01
C VAL A 91 19.41 0.39 -35.32
N LEU A 92 20.26 0.02 -36.27
CA LEU A 92 20.49 0.73 -37.52
C LEU A 92 20.11 -0.14 -38.70
N GLY A 93 19.33 0.43 -39.62
CA GLY A 93 19.06 -0.16 -40.91
C GLY A 93 20.25 -0.05 -41.87
N ASP A 94 20.27 -0.91 -42.87
CA ASP A 94 21.23 -0.89 -43.96
C ASP A 94 20.55 -1.14 -45.32
N ASP A 95 21.31 -0.93 -46.40
CA ASP A 95 20.82 -1.16 -47.77
C ASP A 95 21.23 -2.54 -48.32
N ILE A 96 21.63 -3.47 -47.46
CA ILE A 96 22.19 -4.77 -47.85
C ILE A 96 21.19 -5.89 -47.58
N ASP A 97 20.89 -6.14 -46.31
CA ASP A 97 20.10 -7.29 -45.86
C ASP A 97 19.27 -7.04 -44.59
N ALA A 98 19.36 -5.85 -43.97
CA ALA A 98 18.49 -5.48 -42.86
C ALA A 98 17.00 -5.45 -43.30
N MET A 99 16.17 -6.23 -42.61
CA MET A 99 14.74 -6.35 -42.90
C MET A 99 13.94 -6.19 -41.62
N TYR A 100 12.70 -5.72 -41.73
CA TYR A 100 11.72 -5.75 -40.63
C TYR A 100 10.41 -6.36 -41.11
N PHE A 101 9.68 -7.03 -40.22
CA PHE A 101 8.33 -7.54 -40.54
C PHE A 101 7.28 -6.45 -40.32
N ASP A 102 6.65 -5.96 -41.37
CA ASP A 102 5.60 -4.94 -41.24
C ASP A 102 4.24 -5.61 -40.95
N GLU A 103 3.70 -5.42 -39.74
CA GLU A 103 2.50 -6.15 -39.29
C GLU A 103 1.23 -5.75 -40.03
N ALA A 104 1.15 -4.53 -40.55
CA ALA A 104 0.02 -4.07 -41.33
C ALA A 104 0.09 -4.58 -42.78
N ALA A 105 1.29 -4.61 -43.36
CA ALA A 105 1.49 -5.20 -44.69
C ALA A 105 1.54 -6.74 -44.68
N GLY A 106 1.80 -7.35 -43.51
CA GLY A 106 1.92 -8.80 -43.34
C GLY A 106 3.12 -9.42 -44.05
N THR A 107 4.20 -8.66 -44.26
CA THR A 107 5.38 -9.11 -45.03
C THR A 107 6.66 -8.44 -44.54
N LEU A 108 7.79 -9.11 -44.76
CA LEU A 108 9.12 -8.49 -44.59
C LEU A 108 9.30 -7.33 -45.58
N ARG A 109 9.86 -6.24 -45.08
CA ARG A 109 10.21 -5.00 -45.78
C ARG A 109 11.67 -4.65 -45.48
N PRO A 110 12.38 -3.96 -46.40
CA PRO A 110 13.72 -3.45 -46.11
C PRO A 110 13.69 -2.49 -44.92
N PHE A 111 14.67 -2.60 -44.01
CA PHE A 111 14.97 -1.61 -42.99
C PHE A 111 16.16 -0.76 -43.48
N PRO A 112 15.91 0.30 -44.28
CA PRO A 112 16.92 0.89 -45.14
C PRO A 112 17.98 1.69 -44.37
N ALA A 113 19.09 1.99 -45.04
CA ALA A 113 20.13 2.85 -44.46
C ALA A 113 19.56 4.21 -44.01
N GLY A 114 19.87 4.58 -42.77
CA GLY A 114 19.40 5.81 -42.14
C GLY A 114 18.13 5.65 -41.29
N ALA A 115 17.38 4.56 -41.48
CA ALA A 115 16.34 4.16 -40.53
C ALA A 115 17.01 3.70 -39.22
N ARG A 116 16.42 4.09 -38.08
CA ARG A 116 16.97 3.79 -36.76
C ARG A 116 15.87 3.64 -35.72
N LEU A 117 16.16 2.85 -34.70
CA LEU A 117 15.39 2.76 -33.46
C LEU A 117 16.33 2.81 -32.28
N ARG A 118 15.96 3.51 -31.22
CA ARG A 118 16.74 3.58 -29.99
C ARG A 118 15.92 3.19 -28.77
N ALA A 119 16.63 2.87 -27.70
CA ALA A 119 16.05 2.62 -26.39
C ALA A 119 16.97 3.11 -25.28
N LEU A 120 16.36 3.53 -24.17
CA LEU A 120 17.06 3.96 -22.97
C LEU A 120 16.95 2.88 -21.89
N ALA A 121 18.09 2.37 -21.42
CA ALA A 121 18.17 1.38 -20.34
C ALA A 121 18.82 2.00 -19.09
N PRO A 122 18.30 1.76 -17.88
CA PRO A 122 18.85 2.38 -16.67
C PRO A 122 20.24 1.85 -16.31
N ALA A 123 20.56 0.62 -16.68
CA ALA A 123 21.88 0.03 -16.48
C ALA A 123 22.14 -1.11 -17.49
N PRO A 124 23.41 -1.53 -17.64
CA PRO A 124 23.75 -2.72 -18.40
C PRO A 124 23.27 -4.00 -17.69
N GLY A 125 22.85 -5.02 -18.45
CA GLY A 125 22.60 -6.39 -17.97
C GLY A 125 21.15 -6.85 -18.02
N SER A 126 20.21 -5.97 -18.38
CA SER A 126 18.81 -6.32 -18.66
C SER A 126 18.58 -6.56 -20.15
N SER A 127 17.64 -7.44 -20.49
CA SER A 127 17.07 -7.48 -21.84
C SER A 127 16.18 -6.26 -22.04
N ILE A 128 16.34 -5.55 -23.15
CA ILE A 128 15.54 -4.36 -23.48
C ILE A 128 14.90 -4.49 -24.87
N ALA A 129 13.64 -4.10 -24.99
CA ALA A 129 12.98 -3.93 -26.27
C ALA A 129 13.43 -2.63 -26.94
N VAL A 130 13.68 -2.66 -28.24
CA VAL A 130 13.99 -1.49 -29.06
C VAL A 130 12.88 -1.34 -30.10
N THR A 131 11.93 -0.43 -29.82
CA THR A 131 10.66 -0.31 -30.55
C THR A 131 10.36 1.15 -30.87
N THR A 132 9.24 1.41 -31.58
CA THR A 132 8.73 2.77 -31.78
C THR A 132 8.57 3.54 -30.47
N LEU A 133 8.03 2.93 -29.41
CA LEU A 133 7.80 3.63 -28.13
C LEU A 133 9.11 3.98 -27.41
N THR A 134 10.10 3.09 -27.43
CA THR A 134 11.39 3.39 -26.80
C THR A 134 12.21 4.39 -27.62
N GLU A 135 11.99 4.43 -28.93
CA GLU A 135 12.55 5.45 -29.82
C GLU A 135 11.95 6.82 -29.50
N LEU A 136 10.63 6.90 -29.25
CA LEU A 136 10.01 8.14 -28.77
C LEU A 136 10.58 8.57 -27.42
N ALA A 137 10.77 7.65 -26.48
CA ALA A 137 11.38 7.98 -25.17
C ALA A 137 12.81 8.53 -25.33
N TYR A 138 13.59 7.96 -26.24
CA TYR A 138 14.90 8.51 -26.61
C TYR A 138 14.79 9.92 -27.19
N GLN A 139 13.86 10.16 -28.11
CA GLN A 139 13.69 11.47 -28.76
C GLN A 139 13.24 12.53 -27.76
N THR A 140 12.30 12.20 -26.87
CA THR A 140 11.92 13.07 -25.77
C THR A 140 13.12 13.45 -24.91
N ALA A 141 13.96 12.49 -24.54
CA ALA A 141 15.17 12.80 -23.76
C ALA A 141 16.17 13.70 -24.50
N VAL A 142 16.23 13.60 -25.84
CA VAL A 142 17.03 14.51 -26.68
C VAL A 142 16.42 15.92 -26.69
N ASN A 143 15.12 16.03 -26.89
CA ASN A 143 14.40 17.31 -26.96
C ASN A 143 14.47 18.06 -25.62
N ASP A 144 14.35 17.32 -24.52
CA ASP A 144 14.44 17.83 -23.16
C ASP A 144 15.90 18.11 -22.72
N GLY A 145 16.89 17.81 -23.57
CA GLY A 145 18.31 18.12 -23.32
C GLY A 145 18.95 17.32 -22.18
N LEU A 146 18.47 16.10 -21.92
CA LEU A 146 18.82 15.31 -20.73
C LEU A 146 20.19 14.60 -20.79
N PHE A 147 20.97 14.79 -21.85
CA PHE A 147 22.25 14.11 -22.01
C PHE A 147 23.40 14.89 -21.33
N PRO A 148 24.26 14.24 -20.52
CA PRO A 148 24.32 12.79 -20.25
C PRO A 148 23.26 12.30 -19.24
N LEU A 149 22.65 11.16 -19.56
CA LEU A 149 21.51 10.60 -18.82
C LEU A 149 21.88 10.06 -17.43
N THR A 150 20.96 10.26 -16.49
CA THR A 150 20.89 9.57 -15.19
C THR A 150 19.83 8.46 -15.21
N VAL A 151 19.88 7.56 -14.22
CA VAL A 151 18.87 6.49 -14.07
C VAL A 151 17.46 7.07 -13.90
N THR A 152 17.34 8.15 -13.13
CA THR A 152 16.07 8.83 -12.91
C THR A 152 15.49 9.40 -14.20
N GLU A 153 16.33 10.06 -15.01
CA GLU A 153 15.90 10.61 -16.31
C GLU A 153 15.51 9.52 -17.30
N VAL A 154 16.23 8.39 -17.33
CA VAL A 154 15.84 7.24 -18.16
C VAL A 154 14.48 6.68 -17.74
N ASN A 155 14.25 6.51 -16.44
CA ASN A 155 12.99 6.00 -15.94
C ASN A 155 11.84 6.98 -16.22
N ALA A 156 12.06 8.28 -16.03
CA ALA A 156 11.09 9.33 -16.34
C ALA A 156 10.74 9.35 -17.84
N ALA A 157 11.75 9.27 -18.72
CA ALA A 157 11.55 9.21 -20.17
C ALA A 157 10.75 8.01 -20.63
N ASN A 158 11.09 6.83 -20.12
CA ASN A 158 10.33 5.63 -20.45
C ASN A 158 8.89 5.70 -19.90
N GLU A 159 8.70 6.26 -18.71
CA GLU A 159 7.39 6.35 -18.07
C GLU A 159 6.47 7.39 -18.71
N ALA A 160 6.99 8.56 -19.13
CA ALA A 160 6.19 9.58 -19.79
C ALA A 160 5.54 9.03 -21.08
N ILE A 161 6.32 8.34 -21.91
CA ILE A 161 5.80 7.70 -23.13
C ILE A 161 4.84 6.57 -22.81
N ARG A 162 5.16 5.74 -21.80
CA ARG A 162 4.28 4.64 -21.38
C ARG A 162 2.92 5.18 -20.93
N ALA A 163 2.90 6.16 -20.04
CA ALA A 163 1.68 6.74 -19.48
C ALA A 163 0.83 7.42 -20.55
N ALA A 164 1.45 8.20 -21.44
CA ALA A 164 0.73 8.92 -22.50
C ALA A 164 0.20 7.98 -23.58
N LEU A 165 1.07 7.15 -24.15
CA LEU A 165 0.75 6.42 -25.39
C LEU A 165 0.30 4.99 -25.15
N ALA A 166 0.79 4.32 -24.10
CA ALA A 166 0.54 2.90 -23.87
C ALA A 166 0.21 2.59 -22.39
N PRO A 167 -0.82 3.24 -21.81
CA PRO A 167 -1.13 3.14 -20.38
C PRO A 167 -1.46 1.71 -19.94
N GLY A 168 -1.97 0.87 -20.86
CA GLY A 168 -2.25 -0.54 -20.62
C GLY A 168 -1.03 -1.48 -20.64
N LEU A 169 0.20 -0.96 -20.79
CA LEU A 169 1.45 -1.71 -20.65
C LEU A 169 2.10 -1.42 -19.29
N SER A 170 2.78 -2.42 -18.70
CA SER A 170 3.52 -2.22 -17.46
C SER A 170 4.87 -1.53 -17.71
N SER A 171 5.47 -1.70 -18.88
CA SER A 171 6.70 -1.00 -19.30
C SER A 171 6.91 -1.10 -20.81
N ILE A 172 7.41 -0.02 -21.42
CA ILE A 172 7.85 0.00 -22.83
C ILE A 172 9.24 -0.63 -23.04
N THR A 173 9.97 -0.97 -21.97
CA THR A 173 11.28 -1.63 -22.09
C THR A 173 11.19 -3.16 -22.06
N SER A 174 10.01 -3.69 -21.69
CA SER A 174 9.71 -5.13 -21.67
C SER A 174 9.69 -5.73 -23.08
N LEU A 175 10.15 -6.97 -23.22
CA LEU A 175 10.16 -7.65 -24.53
C LEU A 175 8.73 -7.94 -25.02
N PRO A 176 8.33 -7.47 -26.21
CA PRO A 176 7.08 -7.90 -26.84
C PRO A 176 7.17 -9.36 -27.32
N THR A 177 6.02 -10.00 -27.50
CA THR A 177 5.96 -11.29 -28.20
C THR A 177 6.37 -11.07 -29.66
N PRO A 178 7.36 -11.79 -30.20
CA PRO A 178 7.79 -11.60 -31.59
C PRO A 178 6.64 -11.80 -32.60
N VAL A 179 6.41 -10.80 -33.45
CA VAL A 179 5.45 -10.88 -34.57
C VAL A 179 6.23 -10.93 -35.88
N GLY A 180 5.97 -11.98 -36.67
CA GLY A 180 6.65 -12.25 -37.93
C GLY A 180 5.77 -13.05 -38.89
N ALA A 181 6.35 -13.43 -40.04
CA ALA A 181 5.62 -14.14 -41.11
C ALA A 181 5.01 -15.49 -40.69
N THR A 182 5.47 -16.07 -39.58
CA THR A 182 4.97 -17.35 -39.03
C THR A 182 4.00 -17.18 -37.87
N THR A 183 3.72 -15.95 -37.45
CA THR A 183 2.78 -15.68 -36.34
C THR A 183 1.37 -16.08 -36.77
N ALA A 184 0.78 -17.02 -36.02
CA ALA A 184 -0.57 -17.49 -36.32
C ALA A 184 -1.62 -16.43 -35.95
N ALA A 185 -2.69 -16.33 -36.73
CA ALA A 185 -3.82 -15.48 -36.40
C ALA A 185 -4.39 -15.87 -35.02
N GLY A 186 -4.69 -14.85 -34.20
CA GLY A 186 -5.21 -15.04 -32.85
C GLY A 186 -4.28 -15.70 -31.84
N SER A 187 -2.96 -15.68 -32.06
CA SER A 187 -1.98 -16.31 -31.17
C SER A 187 -1.43 -15.42 -30.06
N LEU A 188 -1.60 -14.09 -30.15
CA LEU A 188 -1.22 -13.19 -29.06
C LEU A 188 -2.19 -13.34 -27.89
N THR A 189 -1.64 -13.51 -26.69
CA THR A 189 -2.39 -13.73 -25.44
C THR A 189 -2.47 -12.44 -24.62
N ASN A 190 -3.42 -12.35 -23.69
CA ASN A 190 -3.56 -11.20 -22.78
C ASN A 190 -2.49 -11.20 -21.66
N THR A 191 -1.23 -11.18 -22.07
CA THR A 191 -0.03 -11.02 -21.24
C THR A 191 0.63 -9.70 -21.62
N ASP A 192 1.52 -9.16 -20.78
CA ASP A 192 2.18 -7.88 -21.11
C ASP A 192 2.94 -7.91 -22.44
N ALA A 193 3.68 -9.00 -22.70
CA ALA A 193 4.37 -9.20 -23.97
C ALA A 193 3.40 -9.31 -25.16
N GLY A 194 2.22 -9.93 -24.97
CA GLY A 194 1.21 -10.05 -26.02
C GLY A 194 0.45 -8.74 -26.28
N ARG A 195 0.13 -7.98 -25.22
CA ARG A 195 -0.42 -6.62 -25.29
C ARG A 195 0.53 -5.68 -26.01
N TYR A 196 1.82 -5.73 -25.68
CA TYR A 196 2.82 -4.89 -26.32
C TYR A 196 2.96 -5.22 -27.82
N ALA A 197 3.04 -6.51 -28.16
CA ALA A 197 3.05 -6.94 -29.56
C ALA A 197 1.81 -6.47 -30.34
N LEU A 198 0.63 -6.54 -29.72
CA LEU A 198 -0.61 -6.03 -30.32
C LEU A 198 -0.55 -4.51 -30.54
N TYR A 199 -0.03 -3.76 -29.57
CA TYR A 199 0.12 -2.31 -29.67
C TYR A 199 1.05 -1.92 -30.84
N LEU A 200 2.20 -2.59 -30.99
CA LEU A 200 3.11 -2.34 -32.12
C LEU A 200 2.46 -2.66 -33.47
N ALA A 201 1.72 -3.76 -33.56
CA ALA A 201 0.96 -4.10 -34.76
C ALA A 201 -0.14 -3.06 -35.08
N ALA A 202 -0.76 -2.49 -34.05
CA ALA A 202 -1.73 -1.41 -34.20
C ALA A 202 -1.07 -0.11 -34.69
N LEU A 203 0.12 0.25 -34.19
CA LEU A 203 0.88 1.40 -34.73
C LEU A 203 1.11 1.26 -36.23
N ALA A 204 1.59 0.11 -36.70
CA ALA A 204 1.76 -0.15 -38.13
C ALA A 204 0.41 -0.02 -38.87
N THR A 205 -0.69 -0.46 -38.26
CA THR A 205 -2.04 -0.42 -38.84
C THR A 205 -2.57 1.00 -39.02
N VAL A 206 -2.15 1.97 -38.19
CA VAL A 206 -2.49 3.40 -38.38
C VAL A 206 -2.08 3.88 -39.77
N ALA A 207 -0.92 3.44 -40.26
CA ALA A 207 -0.40 3.81 -41.58
C ALA A 207 -0.63 2.74 -42.66
N ALA A 208 -1.67 1.90 -42.54
CA ALA A 208 -1.87 0.75 -43.44
C ALA A 208 -1.99 1.11 -44.93
N SER A 209 -2.30 2.37 -45.28
CA SER A 209 -2.32 2.85 -46.66
C SER A 209 -0.94 3.14 -47.25
N GLU A 210 0.09 3.24 -46.42
CA GLU A 210 1.44 3.59 -46.84
C GLU A 210 2.21 2.38 -47.42
N PRO A 211 3.22 2.60 -48.27
CA PRO A 211 4.04 1.52 -48.83
C PRO A 211 4.82 0.73 -47.77
N SER A 212 5.21 1.40 -46.68
CA SER A 212 5.93 0.85 -45.53
C SER A 212 5.27 1.35 -44.23
N PRO A 213 4.10 0.80 -43.86
CA PRO A 213 3.29 1.31 -42.76
C PRO A 213 4.03 1.56 -41.44
N ALA A 214 4.77 0.57 -40.93
CA ALA A 214 5.44 0.70 -39.62
C ALA A 214 6.54 1.78 -39.63
N LEU A 215 7.27 1.93 -40.74
CA LEU A 215 8.26 3.00 -40.88
C LEU A 215 7.61 4.38 -41.10
N ALA A 216 6.48 4.44 -41.81
CA ALA A 216 5.77 5.68 -42.05
C ALA A 216 5.20 6.26 -40.76
N VAL A 217 4.54 5.43 -39.93
CA VAL A 217 4.04 5.87 -38.62
C VAL A 217 5.19 6.23 -37.68
N LEU A 218 6.28 5.46 -37.66
CA LEU A 218 7.47 5.78 -36.85
C LEU A 218 8.02 7.16 -37.23
N SER A 219 8.21 7.42 -38.52
CA SER A 219 8.74 8.68 -39.01
C SER A 219 7.83 9.86 -38.67
N ALA A 220 6.51 9.68 -38.72
CA ALA A 220 5.55 10.72 -38.36
C ALA A 220 5.58 10.99 -36.85
N LEU A 221 5.52 9.94 -36.02
CA LEU A 221 5.55 10.07 -34.57
C LEU A 221 6.84 10.71 -34.05
N VAL A 222 7.99 10.36 -34.63
CA VAL A 222 9.28 11.00 -34.28
C VAL A 222 9.31 12.48 -34.67
N ALA A 223 8.67 12.83 -35.80
CA ALA A 223 8.64 14.20 -36.26
C ALA A 223 7.68 15.05 -35.41
N ASP A 224 6.53 14.50 -35.02
CA ASP A 224 5.58 15.11 -34.09
C ASP A 224 6.19 15.24 -32.68
N ALA A 225 6.78 14.18 -32.12
CA ALA A 225 7.39 14.24 -30.79
C ALA A 225 8.51 15.28 -30.63
N ALA A 226 9.02 15.86 -31.74
CA ALA A 226 9.98 16.96 -31.74
C ALA A 226 9.46 18.24 -31.04
N ASP A 227 8.15 18.47 -31.05
CA ASP A 227 7.50 19.60 -30.35
C ASP A 227 6.78 19.18 -29.06
N GLY A 228 6.94 17.91 -28.65
CA GLY A 228 6.37 17.37 -27.42
C GLY A 228 4.93 16.88 -27.55
N ALA A 229 4.31 16.96 -28.73
CA ALA A 229 2.94 16.50 -28.97
C ALA A 229 2.82 15.59 -30.21
N ILE A 230 1.88 14.64 -30.16
CA ILE A 230 1.49 13.78 -31.28
C ILE A 230 0.21 14.34 -31.91
N ASP A 231 0.32 15.45 -32.64
CA ASP A 231 -0.82 16.26 -33.08
C ASP A 231 -1.01 16.35 -34.60
N ALA A 232 -0.24 15.58 -35.37
CA ALA A 232 -0.26 15.60 -36.84
C ALA A 232 0.08 16.97 -37.45
N SER A 233 0.80 17.83 -36.73
CA SER A 233 1.26 19.13 -37.23
C SER A 233 2.27 18.98 -38.39
N VAL A 234 2.91 17.81 -38.51
CA VAL A 234 3.84 17.51 -39.61
C VAL A 234 3.10 17.17 -40.91
N ALA A 235 3.60 17.69 -42.03
CA ALA A 235 3.01 17.46 -43.34
C ALA A 235 3.03 15.96 -43.72
N ASN A 236 1.87 15.41 -44.06
CA ASN A 236 1.65 14.01 -44.45
C ASN A 236 1.77 12.98 -43.32
N ALA A 237 1.43 13.34 -42.08
CA ALA A 237 1.17 12.34 -41.05
C ALA A 237 0.11 11.31 -41.55
N PRO A 238 0.31 10.01 -41.33
CA PRO A 238 -0.63 8.97 -41.75
C PRO A 238 -1.87 8.88 -40.84
N TYR A 239 -1.95 9.74 -39.82
CA TYR A 239 -3.08 9.92 -38.92
C TYR A 239 -3.52 11.38 -38.93
N SER A 240 -4.78 11.60 -38.55
CA SER A 240 -5.38 12.93 -38.42
C SER A 240 -5.87 13.23 -37.01
N ASP A 241 -6.16 12.19 -36.24
CA ASP A 241 -6.43 12.21 -34.81
C ASP A 241 -5.79 10.95 -34.26
N PHE A 242 -4.59 11.07 -33.69
CA PHE A 242 -3.80 9.91 -33.30
C PHE A 242 -4.54 9.03 -32.27
N LEU A 243 -5.28 9.61 -31.32
CA LEU A 243 -5.99 8.85 -30.29
C LEU A 243 -7.10 7.99 -30.93
N SER A 244 -7.92 8.62 -31.78
CA SER A 244 -9.02 7.95 -32.48
C SER A 244 -8.53 6.92 -33.49
N ASP A 245 -7.54 7.31 -34.31
CA ASP A 245 -6.96 6.45 -35.35
C ASP A 245 -6.26 5.23 -34.72
N MET A 246 -5.57 5.41 -33.58
CA MET A 246 -4.94 4.31 -32.86
C MET A 246 -5.95 3.39 -32.18
N ALA A 247 -7.05 3.90 -31.61
CA ALA A 247 -8.12 3.07 -31.05
C ALA A 247 -8.79 2.18 -32.12
N ALA A 248 -9.00 2.73 -33.32
CA ALA A 248 -9.50 1.98 -34.48
C ALA A 248 -8.47 0.93 -34.97
N ALA A 249 -7.19 1.31 -35.00
CA ALA A 249 -6.10 0.42 -35.38
C ALA A 249 -5.91 -0.74 -34.39
N LEU A 250 -6.05 -0.50 -33.08
CA LEU A 250 -6.03 -1.52 -32.04
C LEU A 250 -7.11 -2.57 -32.25
N THR A 251 -8.33 -2.14 -32.56
CA THR A 251 -9.44 -3.06 -32.88
C THR A 251 -9.11 -3.91 -34.11
N THR A 252 -8.55 -3.30 -35.16
CA THR A 252 -8.18 -3.98 -36.40
C THR A 252 -7.06 -5.00 -36.20
N ALA A 253 -6.00 -4.61 -35.47
CA ALA A 253 -4.89 -5.49 -35.14
C ALA A 253 -5.34 -6.64 -34.23
N ALA A 254 -6.25 -6.39 -33.28
CA ALA A 254 -6.74 -7.42 -32.36
C ALA A 254 -7.51 -8.51 -33.10
N ASN A 255 -8.34 -8.14 -34.07
CA ASN A 255 -9.06 -9.10 -34.92
C ASN A 255 -8.11 -10.02 -35.73
N THR A 256 -6.87 -9.58 -35.97
CA THR A 256 -5.88 -10.33 -36.75
C THR A 256 -5.01 -11.21 -35.84
N TYR A 257 -4.43 -10.62 -34.79
CA TYR A 257 -3.35 -11.24 -34.03
C TYR A 257 -3.75 -11.73 -32.64
N ALA A 258 -4.78 -11.17 -32.01
CA ALA A 258 -5.13 -11.44 -30.62
C ALA A 258 -6.10 -12.61 -30.45
N ASN A 259 -5.92 -13.39 -29.37
CA ASN A 259 -6.90 -14.38 -28.94
C ASN A 259 -8.16 -13.69 -28.37
N ALA A 260 -9.23 -14.45 -28.08
CA ALA A 260 -10.50 -13.90 -27.62
C ALA A 260 -10.36 -13.02 -26.35
N ASP A 261 -9.49 -13.42 -25.41
CA ASP A 261 -9.28 -12.68 -24.17
C ASP A 261 -8.60 -11.33 -24.42
N LEU A 262 -7.55 -11.29 -25.24
CA LEU A 262 -6.87 -10.04 -25.58
C LEU A 262 -7.72 -9.15 -26.48
N GLN A 263 -8.53 -9.72 -27.39
CA GLN A 263 -9.52 -8.95 -28.16
C GLN A 263 -10.50 -8.20 -27.25
N ALA A 264 -10.98 -8.85 -26.19
CA ALA A 264 -11.90 -8.23 -25.23
C ALA A 264 -11.26 -7.08 -24.42
N ASN A 265 -9.93 -7.02 -24.33
CA ASN A 265 -9.19 -6.01 -23.57
C ASN A 265 -8.42 -5.01 -24.46
N ALA A 266 -8.53 -5.11 -25.79
CA ALA A 266 -7.74 -4.30 -26.72
C ALA A 266 -7.98 -2.77 -26.55
N SER A 267 -9.19 -2.36 -26.17
CA SER A 267 -9.51 -0.96 -25.92
C SER A 267 -8.79 -0.36 -24.70
N GLN A 268 -8.36 -1.20 -23.75
CA GLN A 268 -7.57 -0.76 -22.58
C GLN A 268 -6.12 -0.39 -22.95
N LEU A 269 -5.71 -0.70 -24.18
CA LEU A 269 -4.39 -0.35 -24.70
C LEU A 269 -4.39 1.01 -25.43
N ALA A 270 -5.54 1.68 -25.53
CA ALA A 270 -5.64 2.94 -26.23
C ALA A 270 -4.73 4.01 -25.56
N PRO A 271 -4.10 4.89 -26.35
CA PRO A 271 -3.39 6.06 -25.81
C PRO A 271 -4.30 6.91 -24.93
N ALA A 272 -3.75 7.48 -23.85
CA ALA A 272 -4.44 8.39 -22.95
C ALA A 272 -4.22 9.87 -23.29
N SER A 273 -3.10 10.22 -23.92
CA SER A 273 -2.78 11.59 -24.33
C SER A 273 -1.88 11.60 -25.57
N THR A 274 -1.87 12.71 -26.29
CA THR A 274 -0.90 12.99 -27.36
C THR A 274 0.37 13.68 -26.84
N GLN A 275 0.42 14.10 -25.57
CA GLN A 275 1.57 14.79 -25.00
C GLN A 275 2.66 13.80 -24.54
N VAL A 276 3.91 14.01 -24.95
CA VAL A 276 4.98 12.99 -24.83
C VAL A 276 6.31 13.49 -24.21
N SER A 277 6.32 14.64 -23.51
CA SER A 277 7.51 15.23 -22.87
C SER A 277 7.71 14.85 -21.39
N THR A 278 8.95 14.87 -20.88
CA THR A 278 9.34 14.43 -19.51
C THR A 278 9.71 15.57 -18.59
N SER A 279 10.13 16.68 -19.17
CA SER A 279 10.18 17.96 -18.50
C SER A 279 8.92 18.71 -18.89
N GLY A 280 8.18 19.28 -17.95
CA GLY A 280 7.24 20.34 -18.29
C GLY A 280 8.03 21.56 -18.76
N GLY A 281 8.79 21.46 -19.87
CA GLY A 281 9.90 22.32 -20.27
C GLY A 281 10.43 22.12 -21.69
N GLY A 282 9.96 22.96 -22.61
CA GLY A 282 10.81 23.44 -23.71
C GLY A 282 10.57 22.86 -25.09
N GLY A 283 9.31 22.88 -25.54
CA GLY A 283 8.95 22.66 -26.94
C GLY A 283 7.70 23.43 -27.31
N GLY A 284 7.46 24.59 -26.69
CA GLY A 284 6.10 25.06 -26.64
C GLY A 284 5.49 25.39 -28.01
N ASN A 285 4.28 24.88 -28.23
CA ASN A 285 3.50 25.15 -29.43
C ASN A 285 3.33 26.67 -29.58
N ALA A 286 3.94 27.27 -30.59
CA ALA A 286 3.84 28.70 -30.85
C ALA A 286 2.49 28.99 -31.53
N GLY A 287 1.42 29.06 -30.74
CA GLY A 287 0.09 29.46 -31.18
C GLY A 287 -0.14 30.96 -31.03
N PRO A 288 -1.28 31.48 -31.52
CA PRO A 288 -1.73 32.85 -31.20
C PRO A 288 -1.76 33.12 -29.67
N ASN A 289 -1.89 32.07 -28.85
CA ASN A 289 -1.94 32.12 -27.37
C ASN A 289 -0.57 31.92 -26.68
N GLY A 290 0.52 32.14 -27.42
CA GLY A 290 1.89 32.09 -26.89
C GLY A 290 2.51 30.71 -27.01
N THR A 291 3.67 30.54 -26.38
CA THR A 291 4.44 29.28 -26.32
C THR A 291 3.97 28.50 -25.10
N THR A 292 3.56 27.24 -25.27
CA THR A 292 2.96 26.41 -24.19
C THR A 292 3.58 25.02 -24.11
N ALA A 293 3.90 24.51 -22.92
CA ALA A 293 4.39 23.15 -22.70
C ALA A 293 3.32 22.26 -22.04
N PRO A 294 3.40 20.92 -22.14
CA PRO A 294 2.48 20.04 -21.41
C PRO A 294 2.51 20.33 -19.91
N GLY A 295 1.33 20.27 -19.30
CA GLY A 295 1.15 20.54 -17.88
C GLY A 295 0.70 19.29 -17.15
N THR A 296 1.17 19.12 -15.92
CA THR A 296 0.67 18.09 -15.02
C THR A 296 -0.19 18.76 -13.96
N VAL A 297 -1.43 18.28 -13.80
CA VAL A 297 -2.31 18.72 -12.72
C VAL A 297 -1.74 18.19 -11.41
N ASN A 298 -1.57 19.08 -10.43
CA ASN A 298 -1.17 18.69 -9.10
C ASN A 298 -2.24 17.79 -8.47
N ALA A 299 -1.84 16.67 -7.87
CA ALA A 299 -2.78 15.74 -7.26
C ALA A 299 -3.66 16.39 -6.17
N GLY A 300 -3.19 17.45 -5.50
CA GLY A 300 -3.99 18.22 -4.53
C GLY A 300 -5.13 19.04 -5.14
N LEU A 301 -5.09 19.27 -6.46
CA LEU A 301 -6.13 19.97 -7.21
C LEU A 301 -7.15 19.00 -7.85
N VAL A 302 -6.94 17.68 -7.77
CA VAL A 302 -7.86 16.69 -8.31
C VAL A 302 -9.05 16.55 -7.37
N SER A 303 -10.13 17.26 -7.67
CA SER A 303 -11.35 17.27 -6.87
C SER A 303 -12.54 17.79 -7.69
N GLN A 304 -13.70 17.79 -7.04
CA GLN A 304 -14.90 18.48 -7.50
C GLN A 304 -15.08 19.76 -6.67
N TYR A 305 -15.22 20.89 -7.34
CA TYR A 305 -15.40 22.21 -6.75
C TYR A 305 -16.77 22.79 -7.08
N THR A 306 -17.36 23.54 -6.15
CA THR A 306 -18.49 24.43 -6.44
C THR A 306 -18.00 25.87 -6.36
N LEU A 307 -17.77 26.48 -7.53
CA LEU A 307 -17.16 27.80 -7.64
C LEU A 307 -18.20 28.88 -7.93
N THR A 308 -17.89 30.13 -7.59
CA THR A 308 -18.70 31.30 -7.95
C THR A 308 -17.97 32.15 -8.99
N ALA A 309 -18.67 32.49 -10.07
CA ALA A 309 -18.14 33.38 -11.08
C ALA A 309 -18.12 34.83 -10.56
N THR A 310 -16.97 35.49 -10.68
CA THR A 310 -16.75 36.89 -10.25
C THR A 310 -15.90 37.64 -11.27
N GLU A 311 -15.89 38.98 -11.17
CA GLU A 311 -15.18 39.88 -12.07
C GLU A 311 -15.50 39.70 -13.57
N ASN A 312 -16.70 39.22 -13.88
CA ASN A 312 -17.08 38.88 -15.25
C ASN A 312 -17.25 40.13 -16.11
N GLN A 313 -16.58 40.11 -17.25
CA GLN A 313 -16.62 41.14 -18.28
C GLN A 313 -17.49 40.71 -19.46
N SER A 314 -17.77 41.66 -20.36
CA SER A 314 -18.47 41.38 -21.61
C SER A 314 -17.68 40.34 -22.43
N GLY A 315 -18.28 39.17 -22.65
CA GLY A 315 -17.63 38.03 -23.32
C GLY A 315 -17.46 36.82 -22.41
N SER A 316 -17.55 36.99 -21.08
CA SER A 316 -17.61 35.84 -20.16
C SER A 316 -18.85 34.99 -20.43
N PRO A 317 -18.74 33.65 -20.35
CA PRO A 317 -19.90 32.76 -20.41
C PRO A 317 -20.78 32.83 -19.14
N TYR A 318 -20.31 33.48 -18.07
CA TYR A 318 -21.00 33.56 -16.78
C TYR A 318 -21.31 35.00 -16.38
N ALA A 319 -22.34 35.16 -15.55
CA ALA A 319 -22.62 36.40 -14.83
C ALA A 319 -22.03 36.35 -13.42
N ASP A 320 -21.74 37.52 -12.84
CA ASP A 320 -21.30 37.61 -11.44
C ASP A 320 -22.33 36.98 -10.49
N GLY A 321 -21.86 36.07 -9.65
CA GLY A 321 -22.68 35.32 -8.69
C GLY A 321 -23.20 33.98 -9.20
N ASP A 322 -22.97 33.63 -10.47
CA ASP A 322 -23.32 32.30 -10.97
C ASP A 322 -22.49 31.21 -10.26
N MET A 323 -23.15 30.18 -9.75
CA MET A 323 -22.48 29.01 -9.18
C MET A 323 -22.24 27.95 -10.27
N VAL A 324 -21.01 27.46 -10.34
CA VAL A 324 -20.54 26.56 -11.37
C VAL A 324 -19.83 25.37 -10.72
N MET A 325 -20.33 24.17 -10.96
CA MET A 325 -19.65 22.94 -10.57
C MET A 325 -18.47 22.69 -11.51
N VAL A 326 -17.29 22.45 -10.97
CA VAL A 326 -16.07 22.17 -11.73
C VAL A 326 -15.50 20.85 -11.28
N ILE A 327 -15.17 19.96 -12.21
CA ILE A 327 -14.51 18.69 -11.91
C ILE A 327 -13.11 18.74 -12.53
N VAL A 328 -12.11 18.60 -11.69
CA VAL A 328 -10.70 18.53 -12.09
C VAL A 328 -10.22 17.09 -11.89
N SER A 329 -9.69 16.48 -12.94
CA SER A 329 -8.98 15.20 -12.86
C SER A 329 -7.48 15.40 -13.08
N ASP A 330 -6.72 14.30 -13.09
CA ASP A 330 -5.30 14.31 -13.41
C ASP A 330 -5.02 14.80 -14.85
N THR A 331 -5.97 14.64 -15.77
CA THR A 331 -5.80 15.02 -17.19
C THR A 331 -6.91 15.89 -17.75
N THR A 332 -8.00 16.15 -17.02
CA THR A 332 -9.19 16.84 -17.57
C THR A 332 -9.75 17.93 -16.66
N LEU A 333 -10.45 18.88 -17.28
CA LEU A 333 -11.25 19.90 -16.62
C LEU A 333 -12.66 19.89 -17.22
N GLN A 334 -13.69 19.72 -16.39
CA GLN A 334 -15.08 19.87 -16.79
C GLN A 334 -15.72 21.03 -16.03
N ILE A 335 -16.42 21.92 -16.74
CA ILE A 335 -17.04 23.11 -16.15
C ILE A 335 -18.55 23.08 -16.41
N GLY A 336 -19.32 22.90 -15.35
CA GLY A 336 -20.77 22.70 -15.39
C GLY A 336 -21.16 21.54 -16.30
N GLU A 337 -22.20 21.77 -17.11
CA GLU A 337 -22.65 20.85 -18.17
C GLU A 337 -21.86 21.04 -19.49
N GLY A 338 -20.72 21.74 -19.45
CA GLY A 338 -19.86 22.02 -20.60
C GLY A 338 -19.03 20.83 -21.08
N PRO A 339 -18.23 21.00 -22.15
CA PRO A 339 -17.34 19.96 -22.64
C PRO A 339 -16.27 19.59 -21.59
N VAL A 340 -15.85 18.33 -21.59
CA VAL A 340 -14.68 17.88 -20.84
C VAL A 340 -13.44 18.30 -21.64
N LEU A 341 -12.68 19.23 -21.08
CA LEU A 341 -11.43 19.71 -21.66
C LEU A 341 -10.30 18.75 -21.29
N THR A 342 -9.44 18.44 -22.25
CA THR A 342 -8.30 17.53 -22.11
C THR A 342 -6.99 18.28 -22.35
N ASP A 343 -5.87 17.59 -22.20
CA ASP A 343 -4.52 18.07 -22.57
C ASP A 343 -4.12 19.38 -21.85
N PRO A 344 -4.04 19.36 -20.51
CA PRO A 344 -3.59 20.52 -19.76
C PRO A 344 -2.19 20.95 -20.18
N PHE A 345 -1.96 22.27 -20.20
CA PHE A 345 -0.68 22.86 -20.54
C PHE A 345 -0.28 23.97 -19.57
N VAL A 346 0.99 24.34 -19.59
CA VAL A 346 1.57 25.49 -18.89
C VAL A 346 2.10 26.48 -19.91
N ARG A 347 2.04 27.78 -19.62
CA ARG A 347 2.59 28.81 -20.52
C ARG A 347 4.08 29.02 -20.27
N GLU A 348 4.87 29.16 -21.33
CA GLU A 348 6.27 29.56 -21.23
C GLU A 348 6.40 31.09 -21.24
N ILE A 349 7.00 31.65 -20.18
CA ILE A 349 7.29 33.08 -20.07
C ILE A 349 8.80 33.26 -19.93
N GLY A 350 9.40 34.03 -20.84
CA GLY A 350 10.85 34.23 -20.86
C GLY A 350 11.66 32.98 -21.24
N GLY A 351 11.02 32.02 -21.94
CA GLY A 351 11.62 30.73 -22.28
C GLY A 351 11.63 29.73 -21.12
N SER A 352 10.81 29.95 -20.09
CA SER A 352 10.65 29.02 -18.98
C SER A 352 9.16 28.77 -18.70
N PRO A 353 8.73 27.50 -18.63
CA PRO A 353 7.40 27.08 -18.22
C PRO A 353 7.01 27.65 -16.85
N GLN A 354 5.79 28.16 -16.77
CA GLN A 354 5.22 28.66 -15.53
C GLN A 354 4.28 27.61 -14.97
N THR A 355 4.77 26.80 -14.04
CA THR A 355 4.02 25.68 -13.44
C THR A 355 3.08 26.11 -12.32
N SER A 356 3.04 27.40 -11.97
CA SER A 356 2.10 27.95 -10.98
C SER A 356 0.64 27.90 -11.46
N GLU A 357 0.42 27.88 -12.77
CA GLU A 357 -0.89 27.75 -13.38
C GLU A 357 -0.93 26.49 -14.23
N ILE A 358 -2.09 25.85 -14.28
CA ILE A 358 -2.39 24.75 -15.20
C ILE A 358 -3.59 25.14 -16.05
N ILE A 359 -3.46 24.98 -17.38
CA ILE A 359 -4.31 25.66 -18.36
C ILE A 359 -4.98 24.66 -19.28
N TRP A 360 -6.26 24.88 -19.58
CA TRP A 360 -7.03 24.16 -20.61
C TRP A 360 -7.61 25.13 -21.64
N LEU A 361 -7.72 24.66 -22.89
CA LEU A 361 -8.30 25.42 -24.00
C LEU A 361 -9.62 24.81 -24.47
N ASP A 362 -10.71 25.57 -24.34
CA ASP A 362 -11.95 25.29 -25.05
C ASP A 362 -11.86 25.87 -26.46
N THR A 363 -11.47 25.04 -27.42
CA THR A 363 -11.34 25.42 -28.83
C THR A 363 -12.66 25.78 -29.49
N ALA A 364 -13.79 25.23 -29.01
CA ALA A 364 -15.10 25.51 -29.59
C ALA A 364 -15.60 26.90 -29.18
N ALA A 365 -15.36 27.28 -27.93
CA ALA A 365 -15.73 28.60 -27.40
C ALA A 365 -14.64 29.68 -27.59
N ASN A 366 -13.41 29.29 -27.93
CA ASN A 366 -12.22 30.14 -27.88
C ASN A 366 -11.99 30.75 -26.47
N LEU A 367 -12.12 29.91 -25.44
CA LEU A 367 -11.90 30.29 -24.05
C LEU A 367 -10.72 29.50 -23.47
N GLU A 368 -9.91 30.19 -22.66
CA GLU A 368 -8.84 29.59 -21.88
C GLU A 368 -9.23 29.58 -20.40
N TYR A 369 -9.01 28.45 -19.72
CA TYR A 369 -9.24 28.30 -18.29
C TYR A 369 -7.91 28.00 -17.60
N ALA A 370 -7.45 28.92 -16.76
CA ALA A 370 -6.17 28.80 -16.06
C ALA A 370 -6.40 28.64 -14.55
N LEU A 371 -6.16 27.43 -14.04
CA LEU A 371 -6.28 27.08 -12.62
C LEU A 371 -4.97 27.38 -11.88
N SER A 372 -5.09 28.12 -10.78
CA SER A 372 -4.02 28.37 -9.80
C SER A 372 -4.39 27.73 -8.45
N ASP A 373 -3.46 27.31 -7.58
CA ASP A 373 -1.99 27.29 -7.68
C ASP A 373 -1.47 25.85 -7.88
N ASN A 374 -1.13 25.53 -9.12
CA ASN A 374 -0.69 24.19 -9.50
C ASN A 374 0.68 23.80 -8.91
N ALA A 375 1.50 24.77 -8.49
CA ALA A 375 2.79 24.46 -7.87
C ALA A 375 2.63 23.89 -6.46
N THR A 376 1.67 24.39 -5.69
CA THR A 376 1.41 23.96 -4.31
C THR A 376 0.33 22.89 -4.20
N GLY A 377 -0.54 22.80 -5.20
CA GLY A 377 -1.71 21.91 -5.16
C GLY A 377 -2.88 22.48 -4.37
N ALA A 378 -2.77 23.73 -3.91
CA ALA A 378 -3.85 24.44 -3.24
C ALA A 378 -4.70 25.18 -4.28
N PHE A 379 -6.02 24.98 -4.25
CA PHE A 379 -6.93 25.73 -5.10
C PHE A 379 -6.90 27.22 -4.70
N ASN A 380 -6.77 28.09 -5.69
CA ASN A 380 -6.84 29.55 -5.54
C ASN A 380 -7.99 30.13 -6.36
N GLU A 381 -7.92 29.97 -7.69
CA GLU A 381 -8.93 30.46 -8.64
C GLU A 381 -8.77 29.80 -10.02
N ILE A 382 -9.80 29.88 -10.86
CA ILE A 382 -9.73 29.59 -12.30
C ILE A 382 -10.01 30.87 -13.08
N ASN A 383 -8.97 31.41 -13.72
CA ASN A 383 -9.10 32.57 -14.59
C ASN A 383 -9.68 32.16 -15.95
N ILE A 384 -10.64 32.94 -16.44
CA ILE A 384 -11.29 32.76 -17.74
C ILE A 384 -10.75 33.83 -18.70
N GLY A 385 -10.16 33.39 -19.80
CA GLY A 385 -9.55 34.26 -20.80
C GLY A 385 -10.17 34.13 -22.19
N ASP A 386 -10.22 35.24 -22.92
CA ASP A 386 -10.54 35.29 -24.35
C ASP A 386 -9.31 34.89 -25.17
N ALA A 387 -9.29 33.64 -25.62
CA ALA A 387 -8.23 33.08 -26.46
C ALA A 387 -8.25 33.64 -27.90
N SER A 388 -9.30 34.36 -28.30
CA SER A 388 -9.35 34.99 -29.62
C SER A 388 -8.66 36.36 -29.65
N ASN A 389 -8.41 36.97 -28.48
CA ASN A 389 -7.78 38.29 -28.34
C ASN A 389 -6.60 38.28 -27.34
N PRO A 390 -5.51 37.55 -27.64
CA PRO A 390 -4.36 37.45 -26.75
C PRO A 390 -3.58 38.78 -26.66
N LEU A 391 -3.12 39.09 -25.45
CA LEU A 391 -2.17 40.13 -25.12
C LEU A 391 -0.73 39.73 -25.51
N SER A 392 0.25 40.59 -25.21
CA SER A 392 1.66 40.25 -25.42
C SER A 392 2.06 38.99 -24.65
N GLN A 393 2.89 38.13 -25.24
CA GLN A 393 3.27 36.80 -24.73
C GLN A 393 2.14 35.76 -24.78
N GLY A 394 1.04 36.03 -25.49
CA GLY A 394 0.00 35.04 -25.72
C GLY A 394 -1.02 34.88 -24.60
N ILE A 395 -0.92 35.69 -23.55
CA ILE A 395 -1.85 35.69 -22.42
C ILE A 395 -3.24 36.14 -22.92
N PRO A 396 -4.31 35.35 -22.75
CA PRO A 396 -5.65 35.75 -23.21
C PRO A 396 -6.13 37.01 -22.48
N SER A 397 -7.00 37.78 -23.12
CA SER A 397 -7.63 38.92 -22.44
C SER A 397 -8.55 38.39 -21.34
N PHE A 398 -8.38 38.88 -20.11
CA PHE A 398 -9.20 38.46 -18.97
C PHE A 398 -10.70 38.72 -19.22
N LEU A 399 -11.53 37.70 -19.01
CA LEU A 399 -12.99 37.75 -19.13
C LEU A 399 -13.69 37.60 -17.79
N GLY A 400 -13.05 37.03 -16.77
CA GLY A 400 -13.63 36.80 -15.44
C GLY A 400 -12.88 35.68 -14.74
N GLN A 401 -13.35 35.30 -13.55
CA GLN A 401 -12.75 34.21 -12.79
C GLN A 401 -13.80 33.39 -12.04
N LEU A 402 -13.51 32.10 -11.87
CA LEU A 402 -14.23 31.23 -10.96
C LEU A 402 -13.39 31.13 -9.69
N VAL A 403 -13.93 31.62 -8.59
CA VAL A 403 -13.32 31.52 -7.27
C VAL A 403 -14.10 30.49 -6.47
N ASP A 404 -13.40 29.75 -5.64
CA ASP A 404 -14.10 29.01 -4.60
C ASP A 404 -14.75 30.06 -3.69
N GLN A 405 -15.91 29.76 -3.09
CA GLN A 405 -16.48 30.68 -2.10
C GLN A 405 -15.55 30.87 -0.89
N SER A 406 -14.44 30.11 -0.80
CA SER A 406 -13.29 30.43 0.05
C SER A 406 -12.47 31.66 -0.39
N SER A 407 -12.40 32.01 -1.68
CA SER A 407 -11.65 33.18 -2.20
C SER A 407 -12.54 34.33 -2.69
N GLY A 408 -13.86 34.14 -2.72
CA GLY A 408 -14.88 35.17 -2.97
C GLY A 408 -15.46 35.83 -1.72
N GLY A 409 -14.62 36.23 -0.76
CA GLY A 409 -15.02 37.05 0.39
C GLY A 409 -13.84 37.14 1.34
N GLY A 410 -13.52 38.33 1.85
CA GLY A 410 -12.35 38.51 2.72
C GLY A 410 -12.31 37.46 3.83
N GLU A 411 -11.10 37.04 4.21
CA GLU A 411 -10.79 36.12 5.32
C GLU A 411 -12.03 35.79 6.13
N GLY A 412 -12.59 34.59 5.95
CA GLY A 412 -13.47 34.02 6.95
C GLY A 412 -12.82 34.29 8.32
N PRO A 413 -13.59 34.72 9.32
CA PRO A 413 -13.00 35.20 10.55
C PRO A 413 -12.09 34.13 11.16
N ALA A 414 -11.01 34.57 11.80
CA ALA A 414 -10.07 33.66 12.49
C ALA A 414 -10.81 32.58 13.29
N GLY A 415 -10.38 31.32 13.15
CA GLY A 415 -11.02 30.15 13.76
C GLY A 415 -11.86 29.30 12.80
N ILE A 416 -11.99 29.69 11.52
CA ILE A 416 -12.74 28.93 10.50
C ILE A 416 -12.22 27.49 10.32
N GLU A 417 -10.93 27.27 10.57
CA GLU A 417 -10.29 25.94 10.56
C GLU A 417 -10.93 24.94 11.52
N LEU A 418 -11.58 25.42 12.59
CA LEU A 418 -12.30 24.59 13.56
C LEU A 418 -13.63 24.09 13.01
N VAL A 419 -14.21 24.79 12.04
CA VAL A 419 -15.46 24.40 11.37
C VAL A 419 -15.15 23.47 10.20
N THR A 420 -14.12 23.79 9.40
CA THR A 420 -13.69 22.94 8.27
C THR A 420 -13.17 21.58 8.74
N ALA A 421 -12.61 21.49 9.96
CA ALA A 421 -12.24 20.20 10.57
C ALA A 421 -13.44 19.27 10.83
N LEU A 422 -14.66 19.80 10.79
CA LEU A 422 -15.92 19.08 10.97
C LEU A 422 -16.67 18.90 9.64
N ALA A 423 -15.99 19.02 8.50
CA ALA A 423 -16.61 18.83 7.20
C ALA A 423 -17.19 17.41 7.07
N GLY A 424 -18.42 17.31 6.57
CA GLY A 424 -19.15 16.06 6.46
C GLY A 424 -20.65 16.25 6.30
N THR A 425 -21.31 15.18 5.88
CA THR A 425 -22.78 15.09 5.90
C THR A 425 -23.19 14.30 7.13
N TYR A 426 -24.04 14.87 7.97
CA TYR A 426 -24.47 14.27 9.22
C TYR A 426 -25.96 13.95 9.20
N ALA A 427 -26.32 12.73 9.56
CA ALA A 427 -27.71 12.32 9.79
C ALA A 427 -28.22 12.93 11.10
N VAL A 428 -29.44 13.45 11.11
CA VAL A 428 -30.10 13.92 12.33
C VAL A 428 -30.72 12.73 13.05
N ASP A 429 -30.14 12.37 14.18
CA ASP A 429 -30.61 11.26 15.01
C ASP A 429 -31.84 11.64 15.82
N THR A 430 -31.86 12.87 16.36
CA THR A 430 -32.96 13.37 17.20
C THR A 430 -33.02 14.89 17.16
N VAL A 431 -34.23 15.45 17.04
CA VAL A 431 -34.49 16.88 17.24
C VAL A 431 -34.68 17.14 18.73
N LEU A 432 -33.72 17.83 19.35
CA LEU A 432 -33.70 18.12 20.79
C LEU A 432 -34.53 19.36 21.13
N ASP A 433 -34.51 20.36 20.25
CA ASP A 433 -35.33 21.58 20.35
C ASP A 433 -35.67 22.15 18.95
N GLY A 434 -36.79 22.86 18.84
CA GLY A 434 -37.26 23.42 17.58
C GLY A 434 -37.75 22.40 16.55
N THR A 435 -37.44 22.63 15.27
CA THR A 435 -37.83 21.77 14.14
C THR A 435 -36.67 21.60 13.18
N HIS A 436 -36.56 20.41 12.60
CA HIS A 436 -35.63 20.09 11.51
C HIS A 436 -36.36 19.23 10.50
N THR A 437 -36.45 19.65 9.22
CA THR A 437 -37.27 18.94 8.21
C THR A 437 -36.48 18.06 7.27
N ARG A 438 -35.22 18.43 6.99
CA ARG A 438 -34.39 17.72 6.03
C ARG A 438 -33.82 16.41 6.57
N GLY A 439 -33.61 16.30 7.88
CA GLY A 439 -33.05 15.11 8.52
C GLY A 439 -31.53 14.95 8.32
N THR A 440 -30.86 15.95 7.73
CA THR A 440 -29.40 16.02 7.64
C THR A 440 -28.89 17.44 7.88
N VAL A 441 -27.70 17.53 8.48
CA VAL A 441 -26.87 18.74 8.55
C VAL A 441 -25.63 18.51 7.68
N VAL A 442 -25.23 19.48 6.87
CA VAL A 442 -24.02 19.39 6.07
C VAL A 442 -23.07 20.50 6.48
N ILE A 443 -21.83 20.13 6.78
CA ILE A 443 -20.72 21.07 6.92
C ILE A 443 -19.82 20.85 5.70
N ASP A 444 -19.70 21.87 4.87
CA ASP A 444 -18.89 21.82 3.66
C ASP A 444 -17.40 21.97 4.00
N GLU A 445 -16.51 21.56 3.09
CA GLU A 445 -15.05 21.64 3.25
C GLU A 445 -14.57 23.09 3.44
N ASN A 446 -15.31 24.06 2.92
CA ASN A 446 -15.05 25.49 3.11
C ASN A 446 -15.55 26.03 4.46
N GLY A 447 -16.23 25.22 5.28
CA GLY A 447 -16.77 25.59 6.58
C GLY A 447 -18.17 26.20 6.53
N ALA A 448 -18.84 26.20 5.37
CA ALA A 448 -20.25 26.53 5.26
C ALA A 448 -21.08 25.50 6.01
N VAL A 449 -22.07 25.97 6.77
CA VAL A 449 -22.98 25.12 7.52
C VAL A 449 -24.36 25.23 6.88
N ASP A 450 -24.80 24.12 6.31
CA ASP A 450 -26.16 23.92 5.84
C ASP A 450 -26.92 23.14 6.92
N TYR A 451 -27.68 23.87 7.73
CA TYR A 451 -28.36 23.32 8.90
C TYR A 451 -29.66 22.61 8.51
N ASP A 452 -30.58 23.26 7.81
CA ASP A 452 -31.88 22.70 7.38
C ASP A 452 -32.38 23.42 6.11
N ASP A 453 -33.54 23.05 5.59
CA ASP A 453 -34.15 23.67 4.40
C ASP A 453 -34.25 25.20 4.53
N GLY A 454 -33.43 25.92 3.76
CA GLY A 454 -33.39 27.38 3.75
C GLY A 454 -32.63 28.01 4.92
N ILE A 455 -31.90 27.23 5.71
CA ILE A 455 -31.03 27.68 6.80
C ILE A 455 -29.60 27.25 6.48
N GLN A 456 -28.95 28.01 5.60
CA GLN A 456 -27.57 27.78 5.16
C GLN A 456 -26.82 29.10 5.21
N PHE A 457 -25.62 29.08 5.80
CA PHE A 457 -24.74 30.24 5.86
C PHE A 457 -23.30 29.82 5.57
N GLY A 458 -22.63 30.58 4.73
CA GLY A 458 -21.24 30.35 4.35
C GLY A 458 -20.26 31.17 5.20
N PRO A 459 -18.95 30.93 5.04
CA PRO A 459 -17.90 31.69 5.73
C PRO A 459 -17.99 33.21 5.54
N SER A 460 -18.46 33.67 4.38
CA SER A 460 -18.69 35.09 4.09
C SER A 460 -19.79 35.73 4.95
N ASP A 461 -20.70 34.92 5.49
CA ASP A 461 -21.74 35.34 6.42
C ASP A 461 -21.24 35.38 7.87
N TYR A 462 -20.03 34.91 8.16
CA TYR A 462 -19.51 34.81 9.52
C TYR A 462 -18.82 36.11 9.94
N GLN A 463 -19.20 36.61 11.11
CA GLN A 463 -18.50 37.70 11.79
C GLN A 463 -17.32 37.17 12.63
N ALA A 464 -17.50 36.03 13.32
CA ALA A 464 -16.48 35.45 14.18
C ALA A 464 -16.69 33.94 14.37
N VAL A 465 -15.59 33.18 14.48
CA VAL A 465 -15.59 31.81 15.01
C VAL A 465 -14.89 31.79 16.37
N PHE A 466 -15.46 31.06 17.32
CA PHE A 466 -14.97 30.98 18.70
C PHE A 466 -14.61 29.54 19.05
N ASP A 467 -13.33 29.32 19.32
CA ASP A 467 -12.85 28.11 19.98
C ASP A 467 -13.37 28.06 21.43
N ARG A 468 -14.17 27.04 21.73
CA ARG A 468 -14.62 26.71 23.08
C ARG A 468 -14.52 25.22 23.35
N ILE A 469 -13.61 24.52 22.67
CA ILE A 469 -13.42 23.08 22.80
C ILE A 469 -13.01 22.77 24.25
N ASP A 470 -11.99 23.45 24.78
CA ASP A 470 -11.46 23.22 26.13
C ASP A 470 -12.46 23.43 27.28
N CYS A 471 -13.45 24.33 27.13
CA CYS A 471 -14.39 24.62 28.21
C CYS A 471 -15.67 23.80 28.14
N CYS A 472 -16.08 23.49 26.91
CA CYS A 472 -17.48 23.26 26.60
C CYS A 472 -17.67 22.28 25.45
N MET A 473 -16.58 21.72 24.90
CA MET A 473 -16.55 20.86 23.72
C MET A 473 -17.38 21.47 22.58
N ARG A 474 -17.07 22.72 22.22
CA ARG A 474 -17.92 23.49 21.31
C ARG A 474 -17.15 24.43 20.40
N VAL A 475 -17.59 24.55 19.15
CA VAL A 475 -17.20 25.61 18.22
C VAL A 475 -18.40 26.53 18.03
N GLY A 476 -18.25 27.83 18.29
CA GLY A 476 -19.32 28.81 18.14
C GLY A 476 -19.12 29.68 16.90
N ILE A 477 -20.12 29.82 16.05
CA ILE A 477 -20.08 30.64 14.84
C ILE A 477 -21.08 31.78 15.00
N GLN A 478 -20.59 33.02 14.96
CA GLN A 478 -21.42 34.22 14.99
C GLN A 478 -21.50 34.82 13.60
N MET A 479 -22.71 35.06 13.10
CA MET A 479 -22.91 35.62 11.76
C MET A 479 -22.85 37.15 11.76
N VAL A 480 -22.67 37.75 10.58
CA VAL A 480 -22.84 39.19 10.38
C VAL A 480 -24.30 39.56 10.65
N VAL A 481 -24.52 40.73 11.25
CA VAL A 481 -25.87 41.25 11.50
C VAL A 481 -26.59 41.41 10.18
N GLN A 482 -27.73 40.74 10.06
CA GLN A 482 -28.55 40.74 8.85
C GLN A 482 -29.28 42.08 8.68
N GLY A 483 -29.81 42.35 7.49
CA GLY A 483 -30.49 43.62 7.16
C GLY A 483 -31.74 43.91 8.02
N ASP A 484 -32.24 42.93 8.76
CA ASP A 484 -33.35 43.01 9.71
C ASP A 484 -32.90 43.31 11.16
N GLY A 485 -31.59 43.37 11.41
CA GLY A 485 -30.98 43.61 12.71
C GLY A 485 -30.74 42.35 13.55
N ASN A 486 -31.13 41.17 13.06
CA ASN A 486 -30.89 39.90 13.74
C ASN A 486 -29.46 39.42 13.52
N GLN A 487 -28.91 38.71 14.49
CA GLN A 487 -27.58 38.10 14.38
C GLN A 487 -27.64 36.59 14.65
N PRO A 488 -27.84 35.75 13.63
CA PRO A 488 -27.93 34.31 13.84
C PRO A 488 -26.57 33.72 14.29
N THR A 489 -26.62 32.57 14.95
CA THR A 489 -25.42 31.86 15.42
C THR A 489 -25.56 30.36 15.27
N TYR A 490 -24.46 29.67 14.96
CA TYR A 490 -24.33 28.23 15.14
C TYR A 490 -23.50 27.90 16.38
N ASP A 491 -23.88 26.83 17.08
CA ASP A 491 -23.07 26.18 18.10
C ASP A 491 -22.91 24.71 17.70
N LEU A 492 -21.68 24.28 17.40
CA LEU A 492 -21.30 22.92 17.04
C LEU A 492 -20.73 22.23 18.28
N TYR A 493 -21.38 21.19 18.79
CA TYR A 493 -20.94 20.47 19.99
C TYR A 493 -20.21 19.18 19.61
N LEU A 494 -19.09 18.95 20.27
CA LEU A 494 -18.20 17.80 20.04
C LEU A 494 -18.32 16.78 21.18
N ASP A 495 -18.13 15.51 20.85
CA ASP A 495 -17.93 14.43 21.83
C ASP A 495 -16.50 14.43 22.39
N GLY A 496 -16.19 13.49 23.28
CA GLY A 496 -14.87 13.35 23.90
C GLY A 496 -13.73 13.03 22.94
N ASP A 497 -14.05 12.56 21.73
CA ASP A 497 -13.11 12.17 20.68
C ASP A 497 -12.97 13.28 19.62
N GLY A 498 -13.70 14.39 19.76
CA GLY A 498 -13.66 15.54 18.87
C GLY A 498 -14.62 15.45 17.68
N ASN A 499 -15.51 14.45 17.62
CA ASN A 499 -16.50 14.32 16.57
C ASN A 499 -17.72 15.20 16.85
N LEU A 500 -18.40 15.65 15.80
CA LEU A 500 -19.63 16.42 15.94
C LEU A 500 -20.78 15.54 16.46
N GLU A 501 -21.32 15.88 17.65
CA GLU A 501 -22.43 15.17 18.29
C GLU A 501 -23.75 15.95 18.19
N ARG A 502 -23.70 17.30 18.20
CA ARG A 502 -24.90 18.13 18.11
C ARG A 502 -24.65 19.44 17.38
N VAL A 503 -25.71 19.97 16.76
CA VAL A 503 -25.70 21.28 16.12
C VAL A 503 -26.89 22.09 16.62
N ARG A 504 -26.62 23.33 17.05
CA ARG A 504 -27.65 24.27 17.48
C ARG A 504 -27.62 25.53 16.63
N PHE A 505 -28.78 25.94 16.13
CA PHE A 505 -28.98 27.18 15.38
C PHE A 505 -29.86 28.15 16.19
N LEU A 506 -29.39 29.38 16.36
CA LEU A 506 -30.12 30.47 17.04
C LEU A 506 -30.38 31.61 16.05
N THR A 507 -31.57 32.20 16.12
CA THR A 507 -32.04 33.19 15.13
C THR A 507 -31.58 34.62 15.39
N ASP A 508 -31.28 34.97 16.64
CA ASP A 508 -30.87 36.33 17.05
C ASP A 508 -30.00 36.31 18.32
N GLY A 509 -28.80 35.74 18.21
CA GLY A 509 -27.82 35.66 19.28
C GLY A 509 -28.11 34.58 20.35
N LEU A 510 -27.23 34.52 21.35
CA LEU A 510 -27.12 33.41 22.33
C LEU A 510 -28.36 33.18 23.21
N ASP A 511 -29.25 34.18 23.34
CA ASP A 511 -30.44 34.11 24.19
C ASP A 511 -31.76 33.98 23.38
N SER A 512 -31.68 33.87 22.05
CA SER A 512 -32.86 33.76 21.18
C SER A 512 -33.42 32.33 21.13
N PRO A 513 -34.73 32.16 20.81
CA PRO A 513 -35.25 30.86 20.46
C PRO A 513 -34.54 30.30 19.22
N GLY A 514 -34.26 29.00 19.23
CA GLY A 514 -33.53 28.31 18.18
C GLY A 514 -33.96 26.86 18.01
N SER A 515 -33.21 26.12 17.22
CA SER A 515 -33.35 24.67 17.07
C SER A 515 -32.04 23.98 17.41
N GLU A 516 -32.14 22.77 17.96
CA GLU A 516 -30.98 21.93 18.28
C GLU A 516 -31.26 20.49 17.87
N VAL A 517 -30.28 19.86 17.24
CA VAL A 517 -30.32 18.48 16.76
C VAL A 517 -29.10 17.71 17.26
N ALA A 518 -29.31 16.45 17.63
CA ALA A 518 -28.24 15.45 17.77
C ALA A 518 -27.97 14.82 16.40
N VAL A 519 -26.69 14.62 16.07
CA VAL A 519 -26.26 14.21 14.74
C VAL A 519 -25.17 13.15 14.78
N SER A 520 -25.06 12.38 13.70
CA SER A 520 -24.00 11.39 13.46
C SER A 520 -23.50 11.46 12.02
N LEU A 521 -22.20 11.27 11.79
CA LEU A 521 -21.61 11.38 10.45
C LEU A 521 -22.15 10.27 9.52
N GLN A 522 -22.71 10.67 8.39
CA GLN A 522 -23.34 9.77 7.42
C GLN A 522 -22.27 9.19 6.48
N GLY A 523 -22.12 7.86 6.49
CA GLY A 523 -21.26 7.16 5.53
C GLY A 523 -19.78 7.11 5.87
N ALA A 524 -19.35 7.58 7.05
CA ALA A 524 -18.04 7.26 7.57
C ALA A 524 -18.01 5.84 8.12
N GLU A 525 -17.08 5.01 7.64
CA GLU A 525 -16.61 3.84 8.39
C GLU A 525 -16.11 4.39 9.73
N SER A 526 -16.77 4.04 10.81
CA SER A 526 -16.36 4.52 12.12
C SER A 526 -15.01 3.87 12.46
N ASN A 527 -14.02 4.70 12.79
CA ASN A 527 -12.74 4.21 13.32
C ASN A 527 -12.88 3.67 14.75
N ASP A 528 -14.06 3.83 15.38
CA ASP A 528 -14.40 3.20 16.63
C ASP A 528 -14.62 1.69 16.39
N PRO A 529 -13.79 0.81 16.96
CA PRO A 529 -13.93 -0.64 16.79
C PRO A 529 -15.27 -1.20 17.27
N GLU A 530 -16.06 -0.47 18.07
CA GLU A 530 -17.38 -0.90 18.56
C GLU A 530 -18.50 -0.67 17.53
N VAL A 531 -18.41 0.38 16.71
CA VAL A 531 -19.52 0.80 15.84
C VAL A 531 -19.63 -0.13 14.64
N GLY A 532 -20.79 -0.78 14.48
CA GLY A 532 -21.03 -1.74 13.40
C GLY A 532 -20.37 -3.11 13.60
N ASN A 533 -19.74 -3.35 14.76
CA ASN A 533 -19.02 -4.59 15.05
C ASN A 533 -19.98 -5.74 15.41
N ASN A 534 -19.94 -6.81 14.63
CA ASN A 534 -20.79 -8.00 14.82
C ASN A 534 -20.18 -9.05 15.76
N GLY A 535 -18.94 -8.86 16.21
CA GLY A 535 -18.19 -9.78 17.08
C GLY A 535 -18.92 -10.21 18.35
N PRO A 536 -19.60 -9.31 19.11
CA PRO A 536 -20.33 -9.71 20.31
C PRO A 536 -21.42 -10.76 20.06
N ALA A 537 -22.04 -10.74 18.87
CA ALA A 537 -23.07 -11.72 18.54
C ALA A 537 -22.52 -13.14 18.32
N ALA A 538 -21.22 -13.26 18.04
CA ALA A 538 -20.53 -14.53 17.81
C ALA A 538 -20.01 -15.18 19.11
N LEU A 539 -20.02 -14.46 20.24
CA LEU A 539 -19.55 -14.94 21.54
C LEU A 539 -20.70 -15.07 22.54
N VAL A 540 -20.77 -16.21 23.23
CA VAL A 540 -21.82 -16.49 24.24
C VAL A 540 -21.27 -16.41 25.67
N ASN A 541 -19.96 -16.62 25.86
CA ASN A 541 -19.24 -16.60 27.13
C ASN A 541 -17.85 -15.95 26.92
N ASN A 542 -16.88 -16.28 27.77
CA ASN A 542 -15.48 -15.89 27.62
C ASN A 542 -14.93 -16.27 26.25
N GLY A 543 -14.08 -15.45 25.65
CA GLY A 543 -13.41 -15.77 24.39
C GLY A 543 -13.05 -14.54 23.57
N VAL A 544 -12.55 -14.80 22.37
CA VAL A 544 -12.18 -13.79 21.37
C VAL A 544 -12.72 -14.21 20.00
N THR A 545 -13.23 -13.25 19.24
CA THR A 545 -13.64 -13.44 17.85
C THR A 545 -13.09 -12.32 16.98
N GLY A 546 -13.02 -12.55 15.67
CA GLY A 546 -12.65 -11.56 14.67
C GLY A 546 -12.64 -12.16 13.27
N ILE A 547 -12.73 -11.31 12.26
CA ILE A 547 -12.64 -11.69 10.85
C ILE A 547 -11.27 -11.26 10.33
N VAL A 548 -10.46 -12.21 9.85
CA VAL A 548 -9.15 -11.93 9.23
C VAL A 548 -9.26 -12.22 7.74
N ASP A 549 -9.05 -11.21 6.91
CA ASP A 549 -9.16 -11.30 5.43
C ASP A 549 -10.47 -11.99 4.97
N GLY A 550 -11.59 -11.65 5.62
CA GLY A 550 -12.91 -12.20 5.33
C GLY A 550 -13.21 -13.58 5.93
N VAL A 551 -12.29 -14.18 6.70
CA VAL A 551 -12.48 -15.47 7.38
C VAL A 551 -12.71 -15.26 8.88
N GLU A 552 -13.83 -15.78 9.40
CA GLU A 552 -14.20 -15.67 10.82
C GLU A 552 -13.42 -16.66 11.70
N TYR A 553 -12.88 -16.16 12.81
CA TYR A 553 -12.11 -16.89 13.81
C TYR A 553 -12.64 -16.69 15.23
N THR A 554 -13.47 -17.61 15.70
CA THR A 554 -13.97 -17.63 17.08
C THR A 554 -13.17 -18.59 17.96
N SER A 555 -12.69 -18.11 19.09
CA SER A 555 -12.05 -18.90 20.15
C SER A 555 -12.86 -18.81 21.45
N PRO A 556 -13.97 -19.58 21.56
CA PRO A 556 -14.82 -19.56 22.74
C PRO A 556 -14.17 -20.33 23.89
N ASP A 557 -14.39 -19.84 25.11
CA ASP A 557 -14.17 -20.51 26.39
C ASP A 557 -12.72 -20.94 26.70
N ASP A 558 -11.72 -20.55 25.91
CA ASP A 558 -10.31 -20.87 26.15
C ASP A 558 -9.44 -19.63 26.12
N ILE A 559 -9.80 -18.66 26.96
CA ILE A 559 -9.04 -17.42 27.16
C ILE A 559 -8.24 -17.48 28.46
N VAL A 560 -6.96 -17.14 28.38
CA VAL A 560 -6.06 -16.97 29.51
C VAL A 560 -5.76 -15.48 29.65
N LEU A 561 -6.08 -14.91 30.79
CA LEU A 561 -5.69 -13.55 31.16
C LEU A 561 -4.47 -13.58 32.07
N MET A 562 -3.42 -12.87 31.68
CA MET A 562 -2.21 -12.66 32.46
C MET A 562 -2.10 -11.19 32.84
N ASP A 563 -1.87 -10.92 34.12
CA ASP A 563 -1.65 -9.57 34.62
C ASP A 563 -0.17 -9.18 34.48
N ASN A 564 0.11 -8.17 33.65
CA ASN A 564 1.47 -7.66 33.39
C ASN A 564 1.71 -6.28 34.04
N GLY A 565 1.02 -5.98 35.14
CA GLY A 565 1.14 -4.71 35.85
C GLY A 565 0.17 -3.66 35.31
N ASN A 566 0.53 -2.97 34.21
CA ASN A 566 -0.30 -1.90 33.63
C ASN A 566 -1.25 -2.38 32.53
N THR A 567 -1.00 -3.56 31.96
CA THR A 567 -1.80 -4.17 30.88
C THR A 567 -2.29 -5.56 31.29
N PHE A 568 -3.32 -6.03 30.59
CA PHE A 568 -3.69 -7.44 30.54
C PHE A 568 -3.20 -8.05 29.24
N TYR A 569 -2.58 -9.23 29.33
CA TYR A 569 -2.31 -10.07 28.18
C TYR A 569 -3.38 -11.15 28.10
N LEU A 570 -4.18 -11.14 27.04
CA LEU A 570 -5.20 -12.12 26.75
C LEU A 570 -4.73 -13.05 25.65
N GLN A 571 -4.83 -14.35 25.88
CA GLN A 571 -4.57 -15.37 24.88
C GLN A 571 -5.78 -16.27 24.77
N ALA A 572 -6.44 -16.28 23.60
CA ALA A 572 -7.55 -17.19 23.33
C ALA A 572 -7.12 -18.24 22.30
N THR A 573 -7.32 -19.53 22.61
CA THR A 573 -6.90 -20.62 21.73
C THR A 573 -8.11 -21.34 21.14
N GLY A 574 -8.20 -21.36 19.83
CA GLY A 574 -9.18 -22.13 19.08
C GLY A 574 -8.58 -23.44 18.52
N PRO A 575 -9.39 -24.27 17.83
CA PRO A 575 -8.95 -25.55 17.29
C PRO A 575 -7.82 -25.46 16.26
N SER A 576 -7.74 -24.34 15.52
CA SER A 576 -6.77 -24.10 14.44
C SER A 576 -6.17 -22.70 14.45
N SER A 577 -6.56 -21.87 15.41
CA SER A 577 -6.16 -20.47 15.53
C SER A 577 -5.87 -20.08 16.98
N GLN A 578 -5.14 -19.00 17.17
CA GLN A 578 -4.90 -18.40 18.47
C GLN A 578 -4.86 -16.87 18.34
N TRP A 579 -5.62 -16.21 19.19
CA TRP A 579 -5.60 -14.76 19.37
C TRP A 579 -4.71 -14.38 20.55
N ARG A 580 -3.94 -13.31 20.40
CA ARG A 580 -3.12 -12.72 21.46
C ARG A 580 -3.31 -11.21 21.45
N LEU A 581 -3.77 -10.66 22.57
CA LEU A 581 -4.04 -9.25 22.74
C LEU A 581 -3.31 -8.74 23.98
N THR A 582 -2.68 -7.57 23.87
CA THR A 582 -2.27 -6.77 25.03
C THR A 582 -3.18 -5.58 25.10
N VAL A 583 -3.94 -5.44 26.20
CA VAL A 583 -4.90 -4.35 26.41
C VAL A 583 -4.61 -3.60 27.69
N THR A 584 -4.96 -2.33 27.77
CA THR A 584 -4.74 -1.53 28.98
C THR A 584 -5.75 -1.90 30.07
N LYS A 585 -5.43 -1.56 31.32
CA LYS A 585 -6.36 -1.69 32.46
C LYS A 585 -7.33 -0.51 32.62
N ALA A 586 -7.35 0.40 31.65
CA ALA A 586 -8.25 1.54 31.64
C ALA A 586 -9.23 1.40 30.47
N ALA A 587 -10.48 1.82 30.68
CA ALA A 587 -11.43 1.92 29.57
C ALA A 587 -11.03 3.10 28.66
N GLY A 588 -11.17 2.92 27.35
CA GLY A 588 -10.77 3.88 26.34
C GLY A 588 -10.42 3.21 25.01
N THR A 589 -10.13 4.04 24.00
CA THR A 589 -9.70 3.61 22.67
C THR A 589 -8.19 3.82 22.54
N TYR A 590 -7.48 2.80 22.10
CA TYR A 590 -6.01 2.76 22.06
C TYR A 590 -5.53 2.27 20.70
N GLU A 591 -4.55 2.97 20.13
CA GLU A 591 -3.85 2.52 18.93
C GLU A 591 -2.71 1.58 19.29
N CYS A 592 -2.51 0.55 18.47
CA CYS A 592 -1.39 -0.37 18.58
C CYS A 592 -0.06 0.36 18.38
N ALA A 593 0.96 -0.04 19.14
CA ALA A 593 2.28 0.59 19.14
C ALA A 593 3.41 -0.42 19.36
N ASP A 594 4.56 -0.18 18.70
CA ASP A 594 5.69 -1.13 18.70
C ASP A 594 6.57 -1.00 19.96
N ASP A 595 6.52 0.15 20.64
CA ASP A 595 7.43 0.48 21.71
C ASP A 595 7.17 -0.33 23.00
N ALA A 596 8.00 -1.34 23.22
CA ALA A 596 8.00 -2.16 24.43
C ALA A 596 8.32 -1.38 25.73
N SER A 597 8.75 -0.11 25.64
CA SER A 597 9.04 0.75 26.78
C SER A 597 7.87 1.64 27.22
N ALA A 598 6.83 1.79 26.37
CA ALA A 598 5.60 2.43 26.77
C ALA A 598 4.81 1.46 27.65
N ALA A 599 4.54 1.85 28.89
CA ALA A 599 3.86 1.00 29.88
C ALA A 599 2.42 0.62 29.49
N ASP A 600 1.91 1.14 28.37
CA ASP A 600 0.54 1.02 27.86
C ASP A 600 0.48 0.53 26.39
N ALA A 601 1.57 -0.01 25.83
CA ALA A 601 1.58 -0.47 24.43
C ALA A 601 0.60 -1.64 24.22
N VAL A 602 -0.49 -1.37 23.49
CA VAL A 602 -1.45 -2.40 23.07
C VAL A 602 -0.98 -3.10 21.79
N LYS A 603 -1.25 -4.40 21.68
CA LYS A 603 -0.77 -5.24 20.57
C LYS A 603 -1.83 -6.25 20.17
N LEU A 604 -1.94 -6.52 18.87
CA LEU A 604 -2.81 -7.54 18.30
C LEU A 604 -1.98 -8.57 17.53
N GLN A 605 -2.20 -9.85 17.79
CA GLN A 605 -1.60 -10.94 17.03
C GLN A 605 -2.61 -12.07 16.81
N HIS A 606 -2.65 -12.60 15.59
CA HIS A 606 -3.39 -13.79 15.23
C HIS A 606 -2.44 -14.86 14.70
N LEU A 607 -2.58 -16.10 15.17
CA LEU A 607 -1.76 -17.23 14.76
C LEU A 607 -2.66 -18.34 14.24
N GLN A 608 -2.46 -18.74 12.98
CA GLN A 608 -3.11 -19.91 12.39
C GLN A 608 -2.07 -21.03 12.23
N GLY A 609 -2.42 -22.27 12.58
CA GLY A 609 -1.55 -23.44 12.37
C GLY A 609 -0.16 -23.32 13.01
N ALA A 610 -0.07 -22.92 14.28
CA ALA A 610 1.19 -22.62 14.98
C ALA A 610 2.00 -21.44 14.40
N GLY A 611 1.33 -20.52 13.69
CA GLY A 611 1.92 -19.30 13.17
C GLY A 611 2.44 -19.41 11.73
N THR A 612 2.22 -20.54 11.05
CA THR A 612 2.62 -20.72 9.64
C THR A 612 1.46 -20.67 8.65
N GLY A 613 0.23 -20.48 9.13
CA GLY A 613 -0.94 -20.37 8.27
C GLY A 613 -1.00 -19.04 7.51
N PRO A 614 -1.72 -18.98 6.37
CA PRO A 614 -1.88 -17.75 5.57
C PRO A 614 -2.50 -16.58 6.36
N ASP A 615 -3.29 -16.87 7.39
CA ASP A 615 -4.00 -15.84 8.16
C ASP A 615 -3.27 -15.47 9.46
N ALA A 616 -2.00 -15.87 9.59
CA ALA A 616 -1.16 -15.52 10.73
C ALA A 616 -0.47 -14.17 10.51
N GLY A 617 -0.51 -13.28 11.49
CA GLY A 617 0.12 -11.97 11.42
C GLY A 617 0.09 -11.17 12.73
N VAL A 618 0.76 -10.01 12.73
CA VAL A 618 0.90 -9.11 13.88
C VAL A 618 0.50 -7.69 13.48
N GLY A 619 -0.41 -7.09 14.23
CA GLY A 619 -0.69 -5.65 14.20
C GLY A 619 -0.03 -5.04 15.44
N SER A 620 1.22 -4.60 15.31
CA SER A 620 1.95 -3.99 16.42
C SER A 620 2.56 -2.63 16.08
N GLN A 621 2.63 -2.22 14.82
CA GLN A 621 3.17 -0.89 14.50
C GLN A 621 2.14 0.20 14.76
N ASP A 622 2.63 1.43 14.97
CA ASP A 622 1.84 2.62 15.26
C ASP A 622 0.69 2.78 14.23
N GLY A 623 -0.55 2.80 14.72
CA GLY A 623 -1.75 2.97 13.90
C GLY A 623 -2.21 1.73 13.11
N GLN A 624 -1.56 0.57 13.28
CA GLN A 624 -1.95 -0.65 12.54
C GLN A 624 -3.21 -1.32 13.06
N CYS A 625 -3.55 -1.11 14.33
CA CYS A 625 -4.81 -1.56 14.88
C CYS A 625 -5.31 -0.61 15.96
N THR A 626 -6.62 -0.67 16.18
CA THR A 626 -7.32 0.09 17.21
C THR A 626 -8.03 -0.89 18.12
N ILE A 627 -7.80 -0.77 19.42
CA ILE A 627 -8.43 -1.60 20.46
C ILE A 627 -9.20 -0.67 21.40
N LYS A 628 -10.52 -0.88 21.51
CA LYS A 628 -11.38 -0.19 22.46
C LYS A 628 -11.67 -1.09 23.64
N VAL A 629 -11.23 -0.68 24.82
CA VAL A 629 -11.53 -1.35 26.09
C VAL A 629 -12.78 -0.70 26.68
N VAL A 630 -13.88 -1.43 26.77
CA VAL A 630 -15.16 -0.95 27.30
C VAL A 630 -15.20 -1.14 28.80
N GLN A 631 -14.67 -2.25 29.28
CA GLN A 631 -14.59 -2.58 30.69
C GLN A 631 -13.23 -3.18 31.03
N ALA A 632 -12.57 -2.60 32.04
CA ALA A 632 -11.32 -3.09 32.59
C ALA A 632 -11.44 -3.19 34.12
N GLY A 633 -11.72 -4.39 34.61
CA GLY A 633 -11.97 -4.68 36.03
C GLY A 633 -11.92 -6.18 36.29
N PRO A 634 -12.75 -6.76 37.18
CA PRO A 634 -12.85 -8.21 37.24
C PRO A 634 -13.23 -8.77 35.87
N ILE A 635 -14.13 -8.10 35.14
CA ILE A 635 -14.45 -8.39 33.75
C ILE A 635 -13.57 -7.52 32.84
N VAL A 636 -13.07 -8.11 31.76
CA VAL A 636 -12.32 -7.44 30.70
C VAL A 636 -13.06 -7.63 29.38
N GLU A 637 -13.51 -6.53 28.79
CA GLU A 637 -14.35 -6.51 27.59
C GLU A 637 -13.92 -5.40 26.64
N GLY A 638 -13.95 -5.68 25.34
CA GLY A 638 -13.68 -4.68 24.35
C GLY A 638 -13.71 -5.17 22.91
N TYR A 639 -13.41 -4.25 22.01
CA TYR A 639 -13.50 -4.37 20.56
C TYR A 639 -12.16 -4.08 19.91
N PHE A 640 -11.92 -4.63 18.72
CA PHE A 640 -10.72 -4.32 17.95
C PHE A 640 -10.94 -4.41 16.44
N THR A 641 -10.22 -3.57 15.71
CA THR A 641 -10.10 -3.57 14.24
C THR A 641 -8.66 -3.25 13.86
N GLY A 642 -8.26 -3.52 12.62
CA GLY A 642 -6.93 -3.12 12.14
C GLY A 642 -6.42 -3.92 10.96
N SER A 643 -5.09 -3.96 10.81
CA SER A 643 -4.36 -4.71 9.79
C SER A 643 -3.22 -5.48 10.45
N LEU A 644 -3.12 -6.77 10.14
CA LEU A 644 -2.00 -7.61 10.55
C LEU A 644 -0.96 -7.65 9.44
N ILE A 645 0.32 -7.50 9.77
CA ILE A 645 1.40 -7.85 8.86
C ILE A 645 1.60 -9.36 8.90
N ALA A 646 1.45 -10.01 7.75
CA ALA A 646 1.70 -11.44 7.60
C ALA A 646 3.18 -11.79 7.74
N ASN A 647 3.50 -13.08 7.83
CA ASN A 647 4.87 -13.58 8.01
C ASN A 647 5.88 -13.18 6.92
N ASP A 648 5.42 -12.68 5.76
CA ASP A 648 6.27 -12.19 4.68
C ASP A 648 6.72 -10.72 4.87
N ASN A 649 6.26 -10.06 5.95
CA ASN A 649 6.50 -8.66 6.26
C ASN A 649 6.02 -7.66 5.19
N VAL A 650 5.13 -8.07 4.29
CA VAL A 650 4.62 -7.22 3.19
C VAL A 650 3.09 -7.27 3.11
N THR A 651 2.49 -8.45 3.26
CA THR A 651 1.06 -8.62 3.11
C THR A 651 0.33 -8.07 4.35
N GLN A 652 -0.62 -7.16 4.12
CA GLN A 652 -1.52 -6.66 5.16
C GLN A 652 -2.84 -7.43 5.11
N LEU A 653 -3.23 -8.01 6.24
CA LEU A 653 -4.47 -8.76 6.41
C LEU A 653 -5.45 -7.91 7.22
N PRO A 654 -6.58 -7.46 6.64
CA PRO A 654 -7.55 -6.65 7.39
C PRO A 654 -8.22 -7.48 8.48
N VAL A 655 -8.44 -6.85 9.62
CA VAL A 655 -9.17 -7.39 10.78
C VAL A 655 -10.40 -6.54 11.05
N THR A 656 -11.57 -7.17 10.94
CA THR A 656 -12.87 -6.57 11.23
C THR A 656 -13.64 -7.40 12.26
N ASP A 657 -14.70 -6.83 12.83
CA ASP A 657 -15.59 -7.50 13.79
C ASP A 657 -14.86 -8.17 14.98
N GLY A 658 -13.74 -7.59 15.41
CA GLY A 658 -12.95 -8.09 16.53
C GLY A 658 -13.61 -7.78 17.86
N TYR A 659 -13.80 -8.79 18.71
CA TYR A 659 -14.38 -8.64 20.05
C TYR A 659 -13.74 -9.61 21.04
N PHE A 660 -13.49 -9.17 22.27
CA PHE A 660 -13.01 -10.00 23.37
C PHE A 660 -13.87 -9.81 24.62
N TYR A 661 -14.11 -10.91 25.32
CA TYR A 661 -14.81 -10.94 26.60
C TYR A 661 -14.16 -11.91 27.57
N TYR A 662 -13.95 -11.47 28.80
CA TYR A 662 -13.47 -12.30 29.88
C TYR A 662 -14.12 -11.90 31.19
N ASP A 663 -14.89 -12.82 31.78
CA ASP A 663 -15.35 -12.74 33.15
C ASP A 663 -14.75 -13.92 33.95
N PRO A 664 -13.99 -13.65 35.03
CA PRO A 664 -13.41 -14.69 35.89
C PRO A 664 -14.48 -15.42 36.72
N ALA A 665 -15.71 -14.90 36.79
CA ALA A 665 -16.83 -15.53 37.48
C ALA A 665 -17.63 -16.50 36.59
N THR A 666 -17.51 -16.40 35.26
CA THR A 666 -18.11 -17.35 34.31
C THR A 666 -17.17 -18.54 34.12
N PRO A 667 -17.61 -19.77 34.44
CA PRO A 667 -16.84 -20.97 34.13
C PRO A 667 -16.74 -21.14 32.61
N ASN A 668 -15.55 -21.39 32.08
CA ASN A 668 -15.35 -21.79 30.68
C ASN A 668 -16.27 -22.99 30.35
N ALA A 669 -16.94 -22.98 29.20
CA ALA A 669 -17.96 -23.96 28.80
C ALA A 669 -17.49 -25.41 28.62
N SER A 670 -16.25 -25.78 28.99
CA SER A 670 -15.81 -27.18 29.10
C SER A 670 -16.65 -27.99 30.11
N GLY A 671 -17.49 -27.32 30.91
CA GLY A 671 -18.59 -27.97 31.63
C GLY A 671 -18.13 -28.91 32.75
N ASN A 672 -16.90 -28.76 33.23
CA ASN A 672 -16.41 -29.51 34.38
C ASN A 672 -16.22 -28.55 35.57
N PRO A 673 -17.11 -28.56 36.58
CA PRO A 673 -17.04 -27.70 37.76
C PRO A 673 -15.89 -28.03 38.72
N SER A 674 -14.81 -28.65 38.22
CA SER A 674 -13.60 -29.00 38.95
C SER A 674 -12.32 -28.80 38.13
N ASP A 675 -12.35 -27.97 37.07
CA ASP A 675 -11.22 -27.69 36.16
C ASP A 675 -10.10 -26.83 36.75
N ASP A 676 -9.84 -27.02 38.03
CA ASP A 676 -8.71 -26.47 38.75
C ASP A 676 -7.40 -27.23 38.49
N ALA A 677 -7.37 -28.26 37.61
CA ALA A 677 -6.14 -28.98 37.24
C ALA A 677 -6.24 -30.01 36.07
N ALA A 678 -7.06 -29.87 35.02
CA ALA A 678 -7.23 -30.99 34.08
C ALA A 678 -6.15 -31.07 32.96
N LEU A 679 -5.36 -32.14 32.96
CA LEU A 679 -4.77 -32.72 31.73
C LEU A 679 -5.90 -33.28 30.86
N ALA A 680 -5.81 -33.23 29.52
CA ALA A 680 -6.87 -33.79 28.68
C ALA A 680 -6.99 -35.32 28.90
N MET A 681 -8.17 -35.87 28.62
CA MET A 681 -8.44 -37.29 28.85
C MET A 681 -7.49 -38.15 27.99
N GLY A 682 -6.67 -38.97 28.65
CA GLY A 682 -5.65 -39.80 28.00
C GLY A 682 -4.25 -39.20 27.92
N GLU A 683 -4.07 -37.94 28.32
CA GLU A 683 -2.74 -37.32 28.38
C GLU A 683 -1.99 -37.72 29.64
N THR A 684 -0.67 -37.88 29.49
CA THR A 684 0.26 -38.06 30.60
C THR A 684 1.08 -36.79 30.80
N GLY A 685 1.21 -36.36 32.05
CA GLY A 685 1.81 -35.08 32.39
C GLY A 685 1.49 -34.64 33.81
N VAL A 686 1.75 -33.36 34.07
CA VAL A 686 1.38 -32.66 35.29
C VAL A 686 0.75 -31.31 34.94
N SER A 687 -0.32 -30.93 35.63
CA SER A 687 -0.93 -29.61 35.53
C SER A 687 -1.24 -29.10 36.94
N GLY A 688 -0.97 -27.83 37.22
CA GLY A 688 -1.37 -27.21 38.49
C GLY A 688 -1.23 -25.69 38.49
N ARG A 689 -1.86 -25.03 39.48
CA ARG A 689 -1.70 -23.59 39.74
C ARG A 689 -0.73 -23.35 40.90
N VAL A 690 0.23 -22.46 40.67
CA VAL A 690 1.18 -21.96 41.68
C VAL A 690 1.11 -20.44 41.65
N ASP A 691 0.73 -19.82 42.77
CA ASP A 691 0.58 -18.36 42.87
C ASP A 691 -0.41 -17.77 41.83
N GLY A 692 -1.54 -18.44 41.61
CA GLY A 692 -2.50 -18.10 40.56
C GLY A 692 -2.06 -18.44 39.12
N ILE A 693 -0.80 -18.79 38.89
CA ILE A 693 -0.25 -19.11 37.56
C ILE A 693 -0.44 -20.60 37.26
N ARG A 694 -1.12 -20.93 36.16
CA ARG A 694 -1.26 -22.31 35.67
C ARG A 694 0.02 -22.74 34.95
N THR A 695 0.56 -23.90 35.35
CA THR A 695 1.62 -24.59 34.61
C THR A 695 1.14 -25.97 34.21
N THR A 696 1.14 -26.26 32.91
CA THR A 696 0.82 -27.58 32.36
C THR A 696 2.01 -28.08 31.57
N ILE A 697 2.46 -29.30 31.86
CA ILE A 697 3.47 -29.98 31.07
C ILE A 697 2.92 -31.33 30.61
N VAL A 698 2.67 -31.41 29.30
CA VAL A 698 2.29 -32.63 28.59
C VAL A 698 3.55 -33.37 28.15
N SER A 699 3.55 -34.71 28.23
CA SER A 699 4.68 -35.61 27.93
C SER A 699 5.81 -35.66 28.97
N ALA A 700 5.47 -36.11 30.17
CA ALA A 700 6.48 -36.44 31.18
C ALA A 700 7.19 -37.77 30.87
N SER A 701 8.52 -37.78 30.87
CA SER A 701 9.28 -39.04 31.02
C SER A 701 9.28 -39.42 32.51
N PRO A 702 8.62 -40.53 32.92
CA PRO A 702 8.68 -40.96 34.31
C PRO A 702 10.12 -41.29 34.69
N TYR A 703 10.63 -40.70 35.77
CA TYR A 703 11.94 -41.03 36.33
C TYR A 703 11.75 -42.24 37.28
N ASN A 704 12.02 -43.43 36.75
CA ASN A 704 11.85 -44.70 37.48
C ASN A 704 12.97 -44.94 38.48
N ASP A 705 12.77 -44.55 39.74
CA ASP A 705 13.45 -45.19 40.88
C ASP A 705 12.47 -46.11 41.62
N MET A 706 12.07 -47.19 40.95
CA MET A 706 11.05 -48.14 41.41
C MET A 706 11.51 -49.08 42.54
N GLY A 707 12.66 -48.82 43.16
CA GLY A 707 13.27 -49.75 44.13
C GLY A 707 12.53 -49.88 45.46
N ASN A 708 11.71 -48.89 45.86
CA ASN A 708 11.28 -48.76 47.26
C ASN A 708 9.77 -48.50 47.48
N GLY A 709 8.89 -48.68 46.48
CA GLY A 709 7.43 -48.49 46.66
C GLY A 709 6.92 -47.05 46.51
N TYR A 710 7.63 -46.21 45.75
CA TYR A 710 7.26 -44.82 45.46
C TYR A 710 7.23 -44.59 43.95
N PHE A 711 6.45 -43.61 43.49
CA PHE A 711 6.59 -43.06 42.14
C PHE A 711 7.38 -41.75 42.17
N GLY A 712 8.12 -41.49 41.10
CA GLY A 712 8.90 -40.28 40.89
C GLY A 712 8.58 -39.66 39.54
N LEU A 713 8.34 -38.36 39.53
CA LEU A 713 8.12 -37.56 38.35
C LEU A 713 9.20 -36.48 38.29
N ALA A 714 9.84 -36.32 37.14
CA ALA A 714 10.68 -35.16 36.85
C ALA A 714 10.33 -34.68 35.44
N VAL A 715 9.62 -33.57 35.32
CA VAL A 715 9.24 -32.99 34.03
C VAL A 715 9.97 -31.69 33.83
N THR A 716 10.55 -31.48 32.65
CA THR A 716 11.26 -30.25 32.30
C THR A 716 10.64 -29.66 31.04
N ASP A 717 10.20 -28.41 31.12
CA ASP A 717 9.78 -27.59 29.98
C ASP A 717 10.93 -26.62 29.64
N THR A 718 11.29 -26.55 28.35
CA THR A 718 12.40 -25.74 27.86
C THR A 718 11.93 -24.59 26.96
N GLN A 719 10.62 -24.31 26.91
CA GLN A 719 9.99 -23.39 25.94
C GLN A 719 9.17 -22.27 26.63
N GLY A 720 9.63 -21.74 27.76
CA GLY A 720 9.08 -20.50 28.33
C GLY A 720 9.41 -19.27 27.46
N PRO A 721 8.63 -18.17 27.53
CA PRO A 721 8.84 -16.93 26.76
C PRO A 721 10.20 -16.24 27.01
N ASP A 722 10.93 -16.69 28.02
CA ASP A 722 12.24 -16.22 28.48
C ASP A 722 13.39 -17.22 28.22
N ASN A 723 13.14 -18.35 27.53
CA ASN A 723 14.05 -19.51 27.42
C ASN A 723 14.45 -20.13 28.77
N ALA A 724 13.72 -19.84 29.85
CA ALA A 724 13.99 -20.40 31.16
C ALA A 724 13.55 -21.88 31.23
N THR A 725 14.38 -22.73 31.84
CA THR A 725 14.09 -24.16 31.99
C THR A 725 13.22 -24.37 33.22
N ARG A 726 11.94 -24.71 33.02
CA ARG A 726 11.01 -24.98 34.13
C ARG A 726 11.00 -26.47 34.45
N ARG A 727 11.23 -26.87 35.70
CA ARG A 727 11.27 -28.28 36.12
C ARG A 727 10.33 -28.56 37.28
N TRP A 728 9.41 -29.50 37.11
CA TRP A 728 8.62 -30.10 38.19
C TRP A 728 9.27 -31.41 38.64
N THR A 729 9.43 -31.61 39.95
CA THR A 729 9.82 -32.89 40.53
C THR A 729 8.80 -33.28 41.59
N MET A 730 8.27 -34.50 41.52
CA MET A 730 7.32 -35.02 42.52
C MET A 730 7.68 -36.43 42.92
N ARG A 731 7.50 -36.77 44.19
CA ARG A 731 7.66 -38.12 44.72
C ARG A 731 6.55 -38.42 45.72
N ALA A 732 5.90 -39.58 45.64
CA ALA A 732 4.93 -40.02 46.64
C ALA A 732 4.83 -41.56 46.66
N PRO A 733 4.25 -42.16 47.73
CA PRO A 733 4.06 -43.60 47.80
C PRO A 733 3.21 -44.11 46.64
N LEU A 734 3.54 -45.29 46.12
CA LEU A 734 2.74 -45.98 45.11
C LEU A 734 1.55 -46.70 45.77
N GLU A 735 0.75 -45.95 46.52
CA GLU A 735 -0.39 -46.43 47.28
C GLU A 735 -1.53 -45.42 47.19
N VAL A 736 -2.74 -45.89 46.88
CA VAL A 736 -3.95 -45.05 46.83
C VAL A 736 -4.22 -44.47 48.22
N GLY A 737 -4.32 -43.15 48.30
CA GLY A 737 -4.48 -42.44 49.56
C GLY A 737 -3.89 -41.04 49.54
N THR A 738 -4.17 -40.27 50.59
CA THR A 738 -3.62 -38.93 50.79
C THR A 738 -2.35 -38.99 51.62
N HIS A 739 -1.26 -38.47 51.07
CA HIS A 739 0.06 -38.49 51.67
C HIS A 739 0.52 -37.06 51.91
N ALA A 740 0.67 -36.70 53.18
CA ALA A 740 1.24 -35.41 53.56
C ALA A 740 2.71 -35.34 53.14
N CYS A 741 3.12 -34.22 52.57
CA CYS A 741 4.50 -33.93 52.26
C CYS A 741 5.33 -33.89 53.55
N ARG A 742 6.50 -34.55 53.54
CA ARG A 742 7.43 -34.53 54.68
C ARG A 742 8.86 -34.50 54.19
N PHE A 743 9.66 -33.60 54.74
CA PHE A 743 11.09 -33.58 54.54
C PHE A 743 11.75 -34.74 55.28
N ALA A 744 12.61 -35.51 54.62
CA ALA A 744 13.52 -36.38 55.34
C ALA A 744 14.82 -35.63 55.57
N GLY A 745 15.29 -35.59 56.82
CA GLY A 745 16.70 -35.30 57.07
C GLY A 745 17.58 -36.32 56.33
N ASN A 746 18.85 -35.98 56.14
CA ASN A 746 19.82 -36.67 55.26
C ASN A 746 19.99 -38.21 55.45
N ASP A 747 19.34 -38.83 56.45
CA ASP A 747 19.47 -40.25 56.80
C ASP A 747 18.14 -41.04 56.87
N GLU A 748 16.98 -40.44 56.52
CA GLU A 748 15.69 -41.16 56.45
C GLU A 748 15.18 -41.22 54.99
N PRO A 749 14.59 -42.34 54.53
CA PRO A 749 13.98 -42.41 53.20
C PRO A 749 12.80 -41.45 53.09
N VAL A 750 12.87 -40.49 52.17
CA VAL A 750 11.82 -39.48 51.91
C VAL A 750 10.53 -40.17 51.44
N ASN A 751 9.39 -39.82 52.04
CA ASN A 751 8.10 -40.42 51.68
C ASN A 751 7.32 -39.62 50.61
N THR A 752 7.30 -38.28 50.68
CA THR A 752 6.47 -37.45 49.77
C THR A 752 7.07 -36.05 49.58
N GLU A 753 7.34 -35.62 48.35
CA GLU A 753 7.97 -34.32 48.00
C GLU A 753 7.38 -33.71 46.71
N ILE A 754 7.29 -32.38 46.66
CA ILE A 754 7.05 -31.57 45.46
C ILE A 754 8.15 -30.50 45.36
N SER A 755 8.76 -30.35 44.19
CA SER A 755 9.73 -29.29 43.90
C SER A 755 9.44 -28.70 42.52
N LEU A 756 9.56 -27.38 42.41
CA LEU A 756 9.44 -26.61 41.18
C LEU A 756 10.78 -25.90 40.93
N ASN A 757 11.14 -25.68 39.69
CA ASN A 757 12.19 -24.77 39.28
C ASN A 757 11.59 -23.98 38.12
N ASP A 758 11.58 -22.66 38.16
CA ASP A 758 11.04 -21.84 37.06
C ASP A 758 12.14 -21.30 36.14
N GLY A 759 13.39 -21.71 36.37
CA GLY A 759 14.59 -21.34 35.64
C GLY A 759 15.35 -20.15 36.23
N VAL A 760 14.79 -19.46 37.24
CA VAL A 760 15.47 -18.38 37.98
C VAL A 760 15.50 -18.68 39.49
N ASP A 761 14.42 -19.26 40.01
CA ASP A 761 14.26 -19.64 41.42
C ASP A 761 14.18 -21.17 41.60
N PHE A 762 14.69 -21.66 42.73
CA PHE A 762 14.49 -23.04 43.17
C PHE A 762 13.38 -23.12 44.20
N PHE A 763 12.34 -23.90 43.90
CA PHE A 763 11.22 -24.17 44.79
C PHE A 763 11.40 -25.57 45.35
N ALA A 764 11.57 -25.67 46.65
CA ALA A 764 11.44 -26.94 47.36
C ALA A 764 10.32 -26.79 48.37
N VAL A 765 9.28 -27.61 48.24
CA VAL A 765 8.32 -27.76 49.32
C VAL A 765 8.99 -28.60 50.41
N SER A 766 9.74 -27.93 51.28
CA SER A 766 10.48 -28.58 52.37
C SER A 766 9.95 -28.13 53.73
N GLY A 767 9.46 -29.10 54.52
CA GLY A 767 8.94 -28.91 55.87
C GLY A 767 7.48 -29.36 56.02
N ASP A 768 6.93 -29.32 57.23
CA ASP A 768 5.51 -29.60 57.55
C ASP A 768 4.55 -28.53 56.97
N THR A 769 4.84 -28.01 55.77
CA THR A 769 4.20 -26.83 55.16
C THR A 769 2.84 -27.11 54.54
N GLY A 770 2.15 -28.17 54.98
CA GLY A 770 0.75 -28.42 54.66
C GLY A 770 0.45 -28.81 53.20
N CYS A 771 1.42 -29.35 52.44
CA CYS A 771 1.09 -29.99 51.17
C CYS A 771 0.68 -31.45 51.31
N GLU A 772 -0.21 -31.87 50.40
CA GLU A 772 -0.76 -33.21 50.32
C GLU A 772 -0.76 -33.66 48.86
N ILE A 773 -0.34 -34.92 48.64
CA ILE A 773 -0.52 -35.62 47.36
C ILE A 773 -1.54 -36.73 47.60
N THR A 774 -2.67 -36.69 46.89
CA THR A 774 -3.69 -37.73 46.94
C THR A 774 -3.59 -38.60 45.69
N VAL A 775 -3.09 -39.82 45.83
CA VAL A 775 -3.11 -40.81 44.75
C VAL A 775 -4.51 -41.38 44.66
N THR A 776 -5.22 -41.08 43.57
CA THR A 776 -6.65 -41.42 43.40
C THR A 776 -6.84 -42.77 42.73
N SER A 777 -5.96 -43.15 41.80
CA SER A 777 -6.03 -44.46 41.15
C SER A 777 -4.65 -44.97 40.71
N ILE A 778 -4.47 -46.29 40.81
CA ILE A 778 -3.35 -47.03 40.21
C ILE A 778 -3.97 -48.23 39.52
N SER A 779 -4.27 -48.11 38.22
CA SER A 779 -4.94 -49.19 37.48
C SER A 779 -4.57 -49.18 36.00
N GLY A 780 -4.45 -50.36 35.39
CA GLY A 780 -4.25 -50.48 33.94
C GLY A 780 -2.94 -49.87 33.41
N GLY A 781 -1.89 -49.76 34.23
CA GLY A 781 -0.65 -49.08 33.83
C GLY A 781 -0.77 -47.55 33.84
N LEU A 782 -1.75 -46.99 34.54
CA LEU A 782 -1.91 -45.55 34.74
C LEU A 782 -1.94 -45.24 36.24
N LEU A 783 -1.17 -44.23 36.63
CA LEU A 783 -1.26 -43.59 37.93
C LEU A 783 -1.92 -42.22 37.77
N GLU A 784 -2.93 -41.96 38.60
CA GLU A 784 -3.56 -40.66 38.74
C GLU A 784 -3.43 -40.16 40.18
N ALA A 785 -3.01 -38.91 40.33
CA ALA A 785 -2.92 -38.24 41.62
C ALA A 785 -3.32 -36.78 41.51
N THR A 786 -3.84 -36.22 42.59
CA THR A 786 -4.02 -34.77 42.79
C THR A 786 -3.05 -34.26 43.85
N PHE A 787 -2.73 -32.98 43.82
CA PHE A 787 -1.88 -32.35 44.83
C PHE A 787 -2.32 -30.92 45.10
N SER A 788 -2.10 -30.45 46.33
CA SER A 788 -2.32 -29.07 46.76
C SER A 788 -1.48 -28.78 48.00
N GLY A 789 -1.35 -27.51 48.39
CA GLY A 789 -0.66 -27.14 49.62
C GLY A 789 0.06 -25.81 49.58
N THR A 790 1.14 -25.70 50.36
CA THR A 790 1.95 -24.49 50.40
C THR A 790 3.41 -24.83 50.19
N ALA A 791 4.03 -24.17 49.21
CA ALA A 791 5.43 -24.28 48.86
C ALA A 791 6.26 -23.17 49.52
N ALA A 792 7.49 -23.49 49.90
CA ALA A 792 8.46 -22.47 50.26
C ALA A 792 9.29 -22.10 49.03
N VAL A 793 9.43 -20.81 48.77
CA VAL A 793 10.11 -20.25 47.59
C VAL A 793 11.31 -19.44 48.06
N PHE A 794 12.46 -19.63 47.43
CA PHE A 794 13.66 -18.86 47.74
C PHE A 794 13.86 -17.80 46.65
N ARG A 795 13.31 -16.59 46.89
CA ARG A 795 13.42 -15.41 46.00
C ARG A 795 14.36 -14.39 46.61
N ASP A 796 15.35 -13.90 45.86
CA ASP A 796 16.26 -12.82 46.30
C ASP A 796 16.86 -13.04 47.72
N ASN A 797 17.32 -14.27 48.00
CA ASN A 797 17.84 -14.66 49.31
C ASN A 797 16.81 -14.62 50.48
N ARG A 798 15.51 -14.61 50.19
CA ARG A 798 14.41 -14.67 51.16
C ARG A 798 13.53 -15.89 50.93
N LEU A 799 13.05 -16.46 52.03
CA LEU A 799 12.09 -17.56 52.01
C LEU A 799 10.67 -16.98 52.03
N GLU A 800 9.92 -17.20 50.96
CA GLU A 800 8.52 -16.82 50.79
C GLU A 800 7.63 -18.06 50.77
N SER A 801 6.34 -17.89 51.05
CA SER A 801 5.37 -18.98 51.08
C SER A 801 4.39 -18.77 49.93
N VAL A 802 4.29 -19.74 49.03
CA VAL A 802 3.42 -19.69 47.84
C VAL A 802 2.38 -20.80 47.91
N ALA A 803 1.14 -20.48 47.60
CA ALA A 803 0.06 -21.46 47.55
C ALA A 803 0.14 -22.30 46.28
N ILE A 804 0.06 -23.62 46.45
CA ILE A 804 -0.29 -24.57 45.39
C ILE A 804 -1.79 -24.84 45.57
N GLU A 805 -2.61 -24.17 44.77
CA GLU A 805 -4.06 -24.20 44.91
C GLU A 805 -4.60 -25.60 44.62
N SER A 806 -4.15 -26.18 43.51
CA SER A 806 -4.57 -27.50 43.02
C SER A 806 -3.69 -27.95 41.86
N GLY A 807 -3.55 -29.26 41.72
CA GLY A 807 -2.85 -29.88 40.61
C GLY A 807 -3.23 -31.35 40.42
N VAL A 808 -2.99 -31.87 39.22
CA VAL A 808 -3.22 -33.26 38.81
C VAL A 808 -1.97 -33.77 38.11
N VAL A 809 -1.68 -35.03 38.37
CA VAL A 809 -0.63 -35.81 37.74
C VAL A 809 -1.27 -37.04 37.12
N ARG A 810 -0.96 -37.29 35.84
CA ARG A 810 -1.27 -38.56 35.16
C ARG A 810 0.01 -39.13 34.58
N LEU A 811 0.39 -40.33 35.00
CA LEU A 811 1.59 -40.99 34.51
C LEU A 811 1.24 -42.37 33.98
N SER A 812 1.81 -42.73 32.83
CA SER A 812 1.90 -44.14 32.47
C SER A 812 2.79 -44.82 33.50
N ALA A 813 2.19 -45.65 34.34
CA ALA A 813 2.93 -46.60 35.14
C ALA A 813 3.60 -47.60 34.17
N PRO A 814 4.86 -47.98 34.41
CA PRO A 814 5.58 -48.91 33.55
C PRO A 814 4.95 -50.31 33.47
#